data_AF-A0CC89-F1
#
_entry.id   AF-A0CC89-F1
#
_cell.length_a   1.000
_cell.length_b   1.000
_cell.length_c   1.000
_cell.angle_alpha   90.00
_cell.angle_beta   90.00
_cell.angle_gamma   90.00
#
_symmetry.space_group_name_H-M   'P 1'
#
loop_
_entity.id
_entity.type
_entity.pdbx_description
1 polymer ?
#
loop_
_entity_poly.entity_id
_entity_poly.type
_entity_poly.pdbx_seq_one_letter_code
_entity_poly.pdbx_strand_id
1 'polypeptide(L)'
;MSQFICSGLVYKLFVFVEMMQNVFIIDSKQIYFVMHPILQFELDIVFVQYFRQVIQYSQLTYILDAMDQNQSIILLYTAFGLQITLLFLIGLSVNFVKQKKKITTVTSYSFKAISFYALILNTFLHVCFINIFLVFLICYPDSQYSLGVECYSGVYILHTVMAALGLFLYVVIQYYFSTFYIDLKPFSDVPFAQPQSRFDYIKLLFKFAILLFITIDYKAENPYTYIIFVLILYFVLLMLRIYEPQHFQLDIYNFLIACDVIQFSLAFAYTLHKFLDNGSSDTVGFYFILAAIPFVYYCAIQIGHKKNNYFQVKGIKKLSDPNQHEQLYNQLIYIIDRRDNLQNYLLLEGILVQHMETCQNQNCQCQYLSESKTKDQDELVWYKFIIQMIDLSIAKFPKSCKLHLLQSYIQNSKLNNKFKSYYSLQHIKQLETSLREEFQAYRDLHTLEEMMQEEDQKAEIIIDVLQVVKFQKYYGQFQNLLEESVKRHYEFWCELQENNPDIQKLFNLGGQITQSVEDVKDLYDKLMEINPNHINTLRIFGQFQNEVINADSLGIRILEKATQIENAQQAYSNETQTEKYGENSNTCIMTCSAETKSLGLIQSCNKEIEKLGYHKYELINQFITRVMPKCYADNHDKFMSKYLETNESKIVGKERTVYCQHKNGSIIPCLLMFKILPQLKKGLRMVSFFKVLENFDSNHYILFNPTTFLIYGLSQNCQDSFGIPVNFSYGNNAHSNDFTMEILILDFNHLVEKLKVSQDNIQTAFPLQLDTTKLQKQFFMEDSVDRLSLMEEGEINNNNNQLNQKGTSEQLKCFSKKRMPYCKAASKISLQQLSKQANTLQLSKQAILTVYRSYCILRSLKEWQLLLE
;
A
#
# COMPACT_ATOMS: atom_id res chain seq x y z
N MET A 1 -4.38 -3.40 -16.64
CA MET A 1 -4.34 -4.17 -17.91
C MET A 1 -4.65 -5.66 -17.74
N SER A 2 -4.47 -6.29 -16.58
CA SER A 2 -4.61 -7.75 -16.41
C SER A 2 -6.02 -8.29 -16.11
N GLN A 3 -7.02 -7.44 -15.84
CA GLN A 3 -8.36 -7.89 -15.40
C GLN A 3 -9.33 -8.32 -16.52
N PHE A 4 -8.97 -8.18 -17.81
CA PHE A 4 -9.91 -8.46 -18.90
C PHE A 4 -9.45 -9.60 -19.84
N ILE A 5 -9.84 -10.82 -19.40
CA ILE A 5 -10.33 -12.00 -20.13
C ILE A 5 -9.57 -12.42 -21.40
N CYS A 6 -8.68 -13.40 -21.21
CA CYS A 6 -8.49 -14.45 -22.19
C CYS A 6 -8.74 -15.77 -21.45
N SER A 7 -9.72 -16.56 -21.88
CA SER A 7 -9.91 -17.89 -21.30
C SER A 7 -8.68 -18.74 -21.63
N GLY A 8 -8.35 -19.71 -20.76
CA GLY A 8 -7.24 -20.62 -21.02
C GLY A 8 -7.36 -21.33 -22.39
N LEU A 9 -8.58 -21.54 -22.89
CA LEU A 9 -8.84 -22.12 -24.21
C LEU A 9 -8.43 -21.17 -25.34
N VAL A 10 -8.80 -19.89 -25.27
CA VAL A 10 -8.43 -18.90 -26.31
C VAL A 10 -6.91 -18.71 -26.35
N TYR A 11 -6.25 -18.67 -25.19
CA TYR A 11 -4.79 -18.61 -25.14
C TYR A 11 -4.14 -19.85 -25.79
N LYS A 12 -4.62 -21.06 -25.46
CA LYS A 12 -4.16 -22.31 -26.10
C LYS A 12 -4.37 -22.28 -27.62
N LEU A 13 -5.48 -21.72 -28.10
CA LEU A 13 -5.75 -21.57 -29.52
C LEU A 13 -4.74 -20.63 -30.20
N PHE A 14 -4.40 -19.49 -29.59
CA PHE A 14 -3.38 -18.59 -30.15
C PHE A 14 -1.98 -19.20 -30.17
N VAL A 15 -1.61 -19.92 -29.11
CA VAL A 15 -0.35 -20.68 -29.05
C VAL A 15 -0.35 -21.78 -30.11
N PHE A 16 -1.48 -22.45 -30.35
CA PHE A 16 -1.60 -23.46 -31.39
C PHE A 16 -1.42 -22.86 -32.80
N VAL A 17 -2.04 -21.71 -33.07
CA VAL A 17 -1.86 -20.99 -34.34
C VAL A 17 -0.39 -20.58 -34.54
N GLU A 18 0.26 -20.06 -33.49
CA GLU A 18 1.70 -19.76 -33.50
C GLU A 18 2.53 -21.02 -33.78
N MET A 19 2.19 -22.15 -33.14
CA MET A 19 2.89 -23.41 -33.36
C MET A 19 2.81 -23.85 -34.82
N MET A 20 1.61 -23.79 -35.40
CA MET A 20 1.38 -24.13 -36.80
C MET A 20 2.17 -23.21 -37.74
N GLN A 21 2.15 -21.89 -37.52
CA GLN A 21 2.95 -20.95 -38.32
C GLN A 21 4.44 -21.29 -38.30
N ASN A 22 5.00 -21.55 -37.12
CA ASN A 22 6.41 -21.91 -36.98
C ASN A 22 6.77 -23.22 -37.69
N VAL A 23 5.88 -24.21 -37.67
CA VAL A 23 6.07 -25.47 -38.43
C VAL A 23 6.06 -25.19 -39.93
N PHE A 24 5.13 -24.39 -40.43
CA PHE A 24 5.03 -24.09 -41.86
C PHE A 24 6.17 -23.25 -42.41
N ILE A 25 6.76 -22.39 -41.58
CA ILE A 25 7.97 -21.65 -41.91
C ILE A 25 9.11 -22.62 -42.29
N ILE A 26 9.19 -23.77 -41.62
CA ILE A 26 10.17 -24.84 -41.93
C ILE A 26 9.86 -25.48 -43.29
N ASP A 27 8.58 -25.72 -43.58
CA ASP A 27 8.12 -26.37 -44.81
C ASP A 27 8.30 -25.51 -46.08
N SER A 28 8.29 -24.18 -45.93
CA SER A 28 8.24 -23.22 -47.06
C SER A 28 9.38 -23.32 -48.08
N LYS A 29 10.52 -23.98 -47.76
CA LYS A 29 11.69 -24.00 -48.64
C LYS A 29 12.05 -25.28 -49.36
N GLN A 30 11.60 -26.50 -49.03
CA GLN A 30 11.82 -27.69 -49.89
C GLN A 30 10.82 -28.87 -49.71
N ILE A 31 9.99 -29.04 -50.75
CA ILE A 31 9.42 -30.23 -51.47
C ILE A 31 8.72 -31.42 -50.75
N TYR A 32 8.97 -31.79 -49.50
CA TYR A 32 8.46 -33.10 -49.02
C TYR A 32 7.47 -33.08 -47.84
N PHE A 33 6.66 -32.02 -47.70
CA PHE A 33 5.49 -32.09 -46.83
C PHE A 33 4.14 -31.86 -47.53
N VAL A 34 3.22 -32.76 -47.15
CA VAL A 34 1.80 -32.94 -47.51
C VAL A 34 0.92 -31.71 -47.23
N MET A 35 1.44 -30.64 -46.60
CA MET A 35 0.68 -29.48 -46.11
C MET A 35 1.08 -28.14 -46.75
N HIS A 36 1.96 -28.12 -47.74
CA HIS A 36 2.19 -26.91 -48.52
C HIS A 36 1.18 -26.85 -49.69
N PRO A 37 0.46 -25.73 -49.88
CA PRO A 37 -0.57 -25.62 -50.91
C PRO A 37 -0.06 -25.70 -52.35
N ILE A 38 1.25 -25.47 -52.55
CA ILE A 38 1.89 -25.45 -53.87
C ILE A 38 2.33 -26.86 -54.33
N LEU A 39 2.44 -27.84 -53.43
CA LEU A 39 2.99 -29.16 -53.76
C LEU A 39 1.87 -30.21 -53.97
N GLN A 40 1.81 -30.81 -55.16
CA GLN A 40 0.90 -31.92 -55.47
C GLN A 40 1.32 -33.21 -54.74
N PHE A 41 0.34 -33.96 -54.23
CA PHE A 41 0.52 -35.29 -53.65
C PHE A 41 -0.46 -36.28 -54.31
N GLU A 42 -0.10 -37.58 -54.35
CA GLU A 42 -0.86 -38.67 -55.00
C GLU A 42 -1.99 -39.30 -54.14
N LEU A 43 -2.27 -38.80 -52.93
CA LEU A 43 -3.42 -39.21 -52.10
C LEU A 43 -4.47 -38.09 -52.04
N ASP A 44 -5.47 -38.21 -52.91
CA ASP A 44 -6.69 -37.38 -52.93
C ASP A 44 -7.66 -37.77 -51.81
N ILE A 45 -7.32 -37.43 -50.56
CA ILE A 45 -8.26 -37.51 -49.44
C ILE A 45 -8.87 -36.12 -49.24
N VAL A 46 -10.20 -36.03 -49.39
CA VAL A 46 -11.00 -34.79 -49.29
C VAL A 46 -10.67 -33.97 -48.03
N PHE A 47 -10.43 -34.63 -46.89
CA PHE A 47 -10.06 -33.97 -45.64
C PHE A 47 -8.72 -33.20 -45.74
N VAL A 48 -7.72 -33.76 -46.42
CA VAL A 48 -6.40 -33.13 -46.58
C VAL A 48 -6.50 -31.89 -47.47
N GLN A 49 -7.37 -31.90 -48.48
CA GLN A 49 -7.63 -30.73 -49.32
C GLN A 49 -8.33 -29.60 -48.55
N TYR A 50 -9.36 -29.92 -47.76
CA TYR A 50 -10.01 -28.92 -46.89
C TYR A 50 -9.04 -28.37 -45.84
N PHE A 51 -8.24 -29.24 -45.24
CA PHE A 51 -7.24 -28.85 -44.25
C PHE A 51 -6.16 -27.95 -44.89
N ARG A 52 -5.70 -28.25 -46.12
CA ARG A 52 -4.83 -27.38 -46.92
C ARG A 52 -5.45 -26.01 -47.19
N GLN A 53 -6.72 -25.93 -47.60
CA GLN A 53 -7.40 -24.65 -47.84
C GLN A 53 -7.52 -23.80 -46.58
N VAL A 54 -7.85 -24.41 -45.44
CA VAL A 54 -7.91 -23.68 -44.15
C VAL A 54 -6.51 -23.21 -43.72
N ILE A 55 -5.48 -24.00 -44.00
CA ILE A 55 -4.08 -23.69 -43.68
C ILE A 55 -3.49 -22.61 -44.59
N GLN A 56 -3.87 -22.53 -45.87
CA GLN A 56 -3.43 -21.49 -46.80
C GLN A 56 -3.63 -20.08 -46.23
N TYR A 57 -4.75 -19.85 -45.54
CA TYR A 57 -5.06 -18.56 -44.92
C TYR A 57 -4.21 -18.24 -43.68
N SER A 58 -3.50 -19.23 -43.13
CA SER A 58 -2.57 -19.03 -42.01
C SER A 58 -1.13 -18.70 -42.46
N GLN A 59 -0.83 -18.88 -43.75
CA GLN A 59 0.50 -18.69 -44.34
C GLN A 59 0.64 -17.28 -44.92
N LEU A 60 1.20 -16.35 -44.13
CA LEU A 60 1.40 -14.99 -44.62
C LEU A 60 2.46 -14.90 -45.73
N THR A 61 3.46 -15.79 -45.74
CA THR A 61 4.44 -15.94 -46.85
C THR A 61 3.74 -16.29 -48.15
N TYR A 62 2.85 -17.29 -48.14
CA TYR A 62 2.06 -17.67 -49.31
C TYR A 62 1.15 -16.55 -49.80
N ILE A 63 0.50 -15.82 -48.88
CA ILE A 63 -0.31 -14.64 -49.22
C ILE A 63 0.58 -13.54 -49.84
N LEU A 64 1.77 -13.28 -49.28
CA LEU A 64 2.71 -12.29 -49.80
C LEU A 64 3.25 -12.66 -51.18
N ASP A 65 3.53 -13.94 -51.43
CA ASP A 65 4.03 -14.42 -52.73
C ASP A 65 2.94 -14.47 -53.80
N ALA A 66 1.66 -14.58 -53.40
CA ALA A 66 0.49 -14.54 -54.30
C ALA A 66 -0.08 -13.12 -54.50
N MET A 67 0.46 -12.11 -53.80
CA MET A 67 -0.02 -10.73 -53.84
C MET A 67 0.65 -9.92 -54.96
N ASP A 68 -0.16 -9.16 -55.69
CA ASP A 68 0.34 -8.16 -56.63
C ASP A 68 1.14 -7.06 -55.91
N GLN A 69 2.05 -6.40 -56.62
CA GLN A 69 2.87 -5.30 -56.11
C GLN A 69 2.07 -4.26 -55.31
N ASN A 70 0.93 -3.78 -55.85
CA ASN A 70 0.10 -2.78 -55.16
C ASN A 70 -0.47 -3.28 -53.83
N GLN A 71 -0.85 -4.56 -53.76
CA GLN A 71 -1.41 -5.17 -52.55
C GLN A 71 -0.34 -5.31 -51.46
N SER A 72 0.88 -5.72 -51.84
CA SER A 72 2.00 -5.81 -50.91
C SER A 72 2.39 -4.45 -50.32
N ILE A 73 2.37 -3.39 -51.13
CA ILE A 73 2.65 -2.01 -50.68
C ILE A 73 1.57 -1.53 -49.72
N ILE A 74 0.29 -1.77 -50.01
CA ILE A 74 -0.82 -1.45 -49.10
C ILE A 74 -0.63 -2.17 -47.76
N LEU A 75 -0.23 -3.44 -47.79
CA LEU A 75 0.03 -4.22 -46.58
C LEU A 75 1.18 -3.63 -45.73
N LEU A 76 2.27 -3.17 -46.36
CA LEU A 76 3.37 -2.50 -45.67
C LEU A 76 2.90 -1.24 -44.93
N TYR A 77 2.17 -0.35 -45.61
CA TYR A 77 1.70 0.90 -45.00
C TYR A 77 0.62 0.68 -43.95
N THR A 78 -0.25 -0.31 -44.13
CA THR A 78 -1.26 -0.67 -43.12
C THR A 78 -0.59 -1.25 -41.87
N ALA A 79 0.42 -2.12 -42.03
CA ALA A 79 1.21 -2.64 -40.91
C ALA A 79 1.91 -1.52 -40.13
N PHE A 80 2.55 -0.58 -40.84
CA PHE A 80 3.19 0.59 -40.23
C PHE A 80 2.17 1.51 -39.54
N GLY A 81 1.04 1.79 -40.20
CA GLY A 81 -0.05 2.60 -39.64
C GLY A 81 -0.65 1.99 -38.38
N LEU A 82 -0.82 0.66 -38.32
CA LEU A 82 -1.30 -0.04 -37.13
C LEU A 82 -0.36 0.19 -35.94
N GLN A 83 0.96 0.16 -36.15
CA GLN A 83 1.91 0.43 -35.07
C GLN A 83 1.87 1.89 -34.58
N ILE A 84 1.72 2.86 -35.49
CA ILE A 84 1.56 4.27 -35.13
C ILE A 84 0.27 4.50 -34.34
N THR A 85 -0.84 3.94 -34.80
CA THR A 85 -2.13 4.07 -34.09
C THR A 85 -2.07 3.46 -32.69
N LEU A 86 -1.33 2.37 -32.51
CA LEU A 86 -1.09 1.81 -31.19
C LEU A 86 -0.29 2.77 -30.29
N LEU A 87 0.80 3.35 -30.78
CA LEU A 87 1.58 4.33 -30.01
C LEU A 87 0.72 5.55 -29.63
N PHE A 88 -0.16 6.00 -30.52
CA PHE A 88 -1.12 7.05 -30.24
C PHE A 88 -2.12 6.65 -29.14
N LEU A 89 -2.69 5.44 -29.20
CA LEU A 89 -3.58 4.93 -28.15
C LEU A 89 -2.87 4.80 -26.79
N ILE A 90 -1.62 4.34 -26.77
CA ILE A 90 -0.79 4.29 -25.56
C ILE A 90 -0.59 5.71 -25.02
N GLY A 91 -0.20 6.67 -25.88
CA GLY A 91 -0.01 8.07 -25.49
C GLY A 91 -1.26 8.73 -24.91
N LEU A 92 -2.42 8.51 -25.53
CA LEU A 92 -3.72 8.95 -24.99
C LEU A 92 -3.97 8.34 -23.61
N SER A 93 -3.80 7.02 -23.47
CA SER A 93 -4.05 6.31 -22.22
C SER A 93 -3.17 6.84 -21.07
N VAL A 94 -1.89 7.14 -21.33
CA VAL A 94 -0.96 7.72 -20.36
C VAL A 94 -1.40 9.14 -19.95
N ASN A 95 -1.81 9.97 -20.91
CA ASN A 95 -2.27 11.33 -20.62
C ASN A 95 -3.55 11.33 -19.76
N PHE A 96 -4.49 10.45 -20.06
CA PHE A 96 -5.72 10.30 -19.26
C PHE A 96 -5.42 9.88 -17.82
N VAL A 97 -4.53 8.90 -17.62
CA VAL A 97 -4.12 8.46 -16.28
C VAL A 97 -3.42 9.59 -15.53
N LYS A 98 -2.53 10.35 -16.18
CA LYS A 98 -1.85 11.50 -15.56
C LYS A 98 -2.81 12.57 -15.07
N GLN A 99 -3.91 12.81 -15.80
CA GLN A 99 -4.90 13.82 -15.44
C GLN A 99 -5.84 13.37 -14.29
N LYS A 100 -5.69 12.16 -13.74
CA LYS A 100 -6.53 11.59 -12.67
C LYS A 100 -8.04 11.74 -12.93
N LYS A 101 -8.45 11.78 -14.21
CA LYS A 101 -9.86 11.87 -14.59
C LYS A 101 -10.52 10.51 -14.41
N LYS A 102 -11.82 10.51 -14.07
CA LYS A 102 -12.62 9.27 -14.03
C LYS A 102 -12.50 8.52 -15.36
N ILE A 103 -12.27 7.22 -15.29
CA ILE A 103 -12.14 6.34 -16.47
C ILE A 103 -13.43 6.42 -17.27
N THR A 104 -13.35 6.97 -18.48
CA THR A 104 -14.48 6.99 -19.43
C THR A 104 -14.60 5.63 -20.12
N THR A 105 -15.78 5.33 -20.66
CA THR A 105 -16.01 4.11 -21.46
C THR A 105 -15.00 3.98 -22.59
N VAL A 106 -14.69 5.07 -23.31
CA VAL A 106 -13.69 5.10 -24.39
C VAL A 106 -12.30 4.70 -23.89
N THR A 107 -11.86 5.22 -22.75
CA THR A 107 -10.55 4.84 -22.18
C THR A 107 -10.52 3.37 -21.76
N SER A 108 -11.61 2.83 -21.23
CA SER A 108 -11.73 1.40 -20.90
C SER A 108 -11.59 0.51 -22.15
N TYR A 109 -12.29 0.85 -23.24
CA TYR A 109 -12.14 0.13 -24.51
C TYR A 109 -10.74 0.28 -25.11
N SER A 110 -10.10 1.44 -24.97
CA SER A 110 -8.71 1.62 -25.43
C SER A 110 -7.74 0.69 -24.70
N PHE A 111 -7.88 0.53 -23.38
CA PHE A 111 -7.07 -0.42 -22.63
C PHE A 111 -7.32 -1.87 -23.05
N LYS A 112 -8.57 -2.24 -23.33
CA LYS A 112 -8.93 -3.58 -23.82
C LYS A 112 -8.33 -3.86 -25.20
N ALA A 113 -8.35 -2.87 -26.10
CA ALA A 113 -7.73 -3.00 -27.42
C ALA A 113 -6.21 -3.18 -27.30
N ILE A 114 -5.54 -2.39 -26.45
CA ILE A 114 -4.10 -2.52 -26.20
C ILE A 114 -3.76 -3.88 -25.59
N SER A 115 -4.53 -4.38 -24.61
CA SER A 115 -4.27 -5.68 -23.98
C SER A 115 -4.48 -6.85 -24.92
N PHE A 116 -5.49 -6.78 -25.79
CA PHE A 116 -5.77 -7.79 -26.81
C PHE A 116 -4.68 -7.78 -27.90
N TYR A 117 -4.28 -6.60 -28.36
CA TYR A 117 -3.17 -6.46 -29.29
C TYR A 117 -1.87 -7.03 -28.72
N ALA A 118 -1.54 -6.73 -27.47
CA ALA A 118 -0.35 -7.27 -26.79
C ALA A 118 -0.36 -8.80 -26.70
N LEU A 119 -1.52 -9.40 -26.42
CA LEU A 119 -1.70 -10.87 -26.39
C LEU A 119 -1.38 -11.50 -27.76
N ILE A 120 -1.99 -10.95 -28.82
CA ILE A 120 -1.85 -11.48 -30.18
C ILE A 120 -0.44 -11.24 -30.73
N LEU A 121 0.13 -10.07 -30.45
CA LEU A 121 1.48 -9.69 -30.83
C LEU A 121 2.53 -10.62 -30.20
N ASN A 122 2.38 -11.00 -28.93
CA ASN A 122 3.29 -11.93 -28.27
C ASN A 122 3.13 -13.40 -28.73
N THR A 123 2.00 -13.76 -29.35
CA THR A 123 1.73 -15.13 -29.82
C THR A 123 2.10 -15.29 -31.30
N PHE A 124 1.13 -15.16 -32.21
CA PHE A 124 1.27 -15.49 -33.63
C PHE A 124 1.58 -14.27 -34.53
N LEU A 125 1.12 -13.06 -34.16
CA LEU A 125 1.24 -11.90 -35.04
C LEU A 125 2.68 -11.39 -35.21
N HIS A 126 3.59 -11.83 -34.35
CA HIS A 126 5.02 -11.54 -34.46
C HIS A 126 5.63 -11.97 -35.79
N VAL A 127 5.32 -13.20 -36.21
CA VAL A 127 5.81 -13.76 -37.48
C VAL A 127 5.34 -12.91 -38.65
N CYS A 128 4.09 -12.45 -38.61
CA CYS A 128 3.49 -11.67 -39.68
C CYS A 128 4.17 -10.31 -39.88
N PHE A 129 4.36 -9.53 -38.81
CA PHE A 129 4.97 -8.20 -38.92
C PHE A 129 6.41 -8.25 -39.39
N ILE A 130 7.24 -9.12 -38.81
CA ILE A 130 8.65 -9.23 -39.19
C ILE A 130 8.76 -9.64 -40.67
N ASN A 131 7.94 -10.60 -41.12
CA ASN A 131 8.00 -11.05 -42.50
C ASN A 131 7.63 -9.92 -43.48
N ILE A 132 6.55 -9.16 -43.22
CA ILE A 132 6.17 -8.01 -44.05
C ILE A 132 7.33 -7.03 -44.19
N PHE A 133 8.01 -6.65 -43.10
CA PHE A 133 9.09 -5.68 -43.19
C PHE A 133 10.37 -6.25 -43.81
N LEU A 134 10.72 -7.51 -43.54
CA LEU A 134 11.94 -8.12 -44.10
C LEU A 134 11.88 -8.27 -45.62
N VAL A 135 10.71 -8.58 -46.18
CA VAL A 135 10.50 -8.72 -47.64
C VAL A 135 10.82 -7.43 -48.41
N PHE A 136 10.52 -6.26 -47.86
CA PHE A 136 10.84 -4.97 -48.50
C PHE A 136 12.27 -4.48 -48.22
N LEU A 137 12.97 -5.10 -47.26
CA LEU A 137 14.38 -4.80 -46.95
C LEU A 137 15.33 -5.58 -47.85
N ILE A 138 15.07 -6.88 -48.04
CA ILE A 138 15.85 -7.80 -48.86
C ILE A 138 15.09 -7.97 -50.18
N CYS A 139 15.38 -7.12 -51.16
CA CYS A 139 14.67 -7.11 -52.44
C CYS A 139 15.05 -8.37 -53.26
N TYR A 140 14.05 -9.10 -53.76
CA TYR A 140 14.26 -10.22 -54.67
C TYR A 140 13.82 -9.81 -56.07
N PRO A 141 14.66 -9.95 -57.10
CA PRO A 141 14.32 -9.51 -58.46
C PRO A 141 13.33 -10.44 -59.18
N ASP A 142 13.15 -11.68 -58.71
CA ASP A 142 12.36 -12.72 -59.39
C ASP A 142 10.92 -12.90 -58.81
N SER A 143 10.52 -12.07 -57.83
CA SER A 143 9.27 -12.26 -57.09
C SER A 143 8.09 -11.45 -57.67
N GLN A 144 6.85 -11.91 -57.42
CA GLN A 144 5.65 -11.29 -58.01
C GLN A 144 5.41 -9.84 -57.56
N TYR A 145 5.94 -9.44 -56.40
CA TYR A 145 5.82 -8.08 -55.86
C TYR A 145 6.95 -7.12 -56.29
N SER A 146 8.05 -7.61 -56.88
CA SER A 146 9.12 -6.78 -57.45
C SER A 146 9.06 -6.65 -58.97
N LEU A 147 8.15 -7.38 -59.62
CA LEU A 147 7.86 -7.29 -61.05
C LEU A 147 7.53 -5.84 -61.45
N GLY A 148 8.48 -5.18 -62.13
CA GLY A 148 8.31 -3.84 -62.71
C GLY A 148 9.08 -2.70 -62.03
N VAL A 149 9.85 -2.95 -60.96
CA VAL A 149 10.70 -1.93 -60.33
C VAL A 149 12.10 -2.49 -60.06
N GLU A 150 13.14 -1.79 -60.52
CA GLU A 150 14.52 -2.15 -60.21
C GLU A 150 14.79 -2.02 -58.70
N CYS A 151 15.27 -3.09 -58.08
CA CYS A 151 15.60 -3.12 -56.66
C CYS A 151 16.50 -1.93 -56.27
N TYR A 152 16.16 -1.28 -55.14
CA TYR A 152 16.92 -0.15 -54.59
C TYR A 152 17.02 1.09 -55.51
N SER A 153 16.07 1.25 -56.45
CA SER A 153 15.99 2.41 -57.33
C SER A 153 14.64 3.14 -57.22
N GLY A 154 14.64 4.45 -57.51
CA GLY A 154 13.42 5.25 -57.61
C GLY A 154 12.52 5.20 -56.36
N VAL A 155 11.24 4.87 -56.56
CA VAL A 155 10.21 4.84 -55.49
C VAL A 155 10.44 3.67 -54.51
N TYR A 156 11.16 2.62 -54.91
CA TYR A 156 11.42 1.47 -54.04
C TYR A 156 12.21 1.85 -52.79
N ILE A 157 13.13 2.81 -52.90
CA ILE A 157 13.92 3.32 -51.76
C ILE A 157 13.00 3.84 -50.64
N LEU A 158 11.88 4.49 -50.99
CA LEU A 158 10.93 5.00 -50.00
C LEU A 158 10.26 3.85 -49.24
N HIS A 159 9.87 2.77 -49.93
CA HIS A 159 9.29 1.58 -49.30
C HIS A 159 10.32 0.86 -48.40
N THR A 160 11.57 0.75 -48.84
CA THR A 160 12.66 0.17 -48.02
C THR A 160 12.90 0.99 -46.75
N VAL A 161 12.92 2.33 -46.85
CA VAL A 161 13.06 3.22 -45.67
C VAL A 161 11.88 3.04 -44.71
N MET A 162 10.64 2.96 -45.22
CA MET A 162 9.48 2.71 -44.36
C MET A 162 9.49 1.32 -43.73
N ALA A 163 9.96 0.31 -44.45
CA ALA A 163 10.13 -1.03 -43.89
C ALA A 163 11.19 -1.05 -42.77
N ALA A 164 12.31 -0.33 -42.95
CA ALA A 164 13.34 -0.19 -41.92
C ALA A 164 12.81 0.51 -40.66
N LEU A 165 12.10 1.63 -40.83
CA LEU A 165 11.49 2.37 -39.72
C LEU A 165 10.40 1.54 -39.02
N GLY A 166 9.56 0.84 -39.79
CA GLY A 166 8.53 -0.04 -39.27
C GLY A 166 9.09 -1.23 -38.50
N LEU A 167 10.16 -1.86 -38.99
CA LEU A 167 10.83 -2.95 -38.28
C LEU A 167 11.47 -2.46 -36.98
N PHE A 168 12.14 -1.31 -36.98
CA PHE A 168 12.70 -0.72 -35.78
C PHE A 168 11.62 -0.44 -34.73
N LEU A 169 10.54 0.23 -35.15
CA LEU A 169 9.42 0.59 -34.29
C LEU A 169 8.73 -0.68 -33.75
N TYR A 170 8.57 -1.71 -34.57
CA TYR A 170 8.05 -3.01 -34.17
C TYR A 170 8.89 -3.67 -33.07
N VAL A 171 10.21 -3.74 -33.25
CA VAL A 171 11.13 -4.35 -32.26
C VAL A 171 11.06 -3.60 -30.92
N VAL A 172 10.99 -2.27 -30.94
CA VAL A 172 10.82 -1.45 -29.73
C VAL A 172 9.49 -1.76 -29.03
N ILE A 173 8.38 -1.80 -29.76
CA ILE A 173 7.06 -2.14 -29.22
C ILE A 173 7.05 -3.56 -28.63
N GLN A 174 7.62 -4.53 -29.34
CA GLN A 174 7.72 -5.92 -28.92
C GLN A 174 8.52 -6.05 -27.63
N TYR A 175 9.65 -5.35 -27.50
CA TYR A 175 10.47 -5.32 -26.29
C TYR A 175 9.69 -4.81 -25.08
N TYR A 176 8.95 -3.70 -25.24
CA TYR A 176 8.14 -3.15 -24.15
C TYR A 176 6.99 -4.08 -23.75
N PHE A 177 6.28 -4.68 -24.71
CA PHE A 177 5.22 -5.64 -24.39
C PHE A 177 5.77 -6.89 -23.74
N SER A 178 6.86 -7.49 -24.22
CA SER A 178 7.45 -8.65 -23.56
C SER A 178 7.91 -8.35 -22.14
N THR A 179 8.34 -7.11 -21.86
CA THR A 179 8.80 -6.69 -20.53
C THR A 179 7.64 -6.48 -19.55
N PHE A 180 6.56 -5.80 -19.97
CA PHE A 180 5.52 -5.30 -19.06
C PHE A 180 4.20 -6.09 -19.09
N TYR A 181 3.96 -6.92 -20.11
CA TYR A 181 2.68 -7.62 -20.28
C TYR A 181 2.50 -8.78 -19.30
N ILE A 182 3.60 -9.36 -18.83
CA ILE A 182 3.61 -10.57 -18.03
C ILE A 182 3.11 -10.31 -16.60
N ASP A 183 2.25 -11.19 -16.10
CA ASP A 183 1.86 -11.19 -14.68
C ASP A 183 2.72 -12.19 -13.89
N LEU A 184 3.45 -11.70 -12.88
CA LEU A 184 4.34 -12.50 -12.04
C LEU A 184 3.62 -13.12 -10.82
N LYS A 185 2.33 -12.85 -10.65
CA LYS A 185 1.52 -13.31 -9.51
C LYS A 185 1.21 -14.82 -9.65
N PRO A 186 1.64 -15.67 -8.70
CA PRO A 186 1.34 -17.11 -8.74
C PRO A 186 -0.15 -17.43 -8.67
N PHE A 187 -0.91 -16.58 -7.98
CA PHE A 187 -2.35 -16.73 -7.74
C PHE A 187 -3.22 -16.04 -8.79
N SER A 188 -2.63 -15.63 -9.93
CA SER A 188 -3.38 -14.97 -10.99
C SER A 188 -4.15 -16.00 -11.83
N ASP A 189 -5.41 -15.72 -12.11
CA ASP A 189 -6.24 -16.54 -13.01
C ASP A 189 -5.82 -16.38 -14.49
N VAL A 190 -4.92 -15.43 -14.77
CA VAL A 190 -4.44 -15.10 -16.10
C VAL A 190 -3.64 -16.28 -16.69
N PRO A 191 -3.99 -16.76 -17.90
CA PRO A 191 -3.39 -17.97 -18.47
C PRO A 191 -1.89 -17.83 -18.79
N PHE A 192 -1.41 -16.62 -19.05
CA PHE A 192 -0.01 -16.32 -19.34
C PHE A 192 0.76 -15.83 -18.10
N ALA A 193 0.22 -16.01 -16.90
CA ALA A 193 0.96 -15.73 -15.66
C ALA A 193 2.17 -16.68 -15.54
N GLN A 194 3.33 -16.13 -15.23
CA GLN A 194 4.59 -16.85 -15.24
C GLN A 194 5.63 -16.31 -14.25
N PRO A 195 6.50 -17.17 -13.68
CA PRO A 195 7.67 -16.71 -12.95
C PRO A 195 8.65 -15.99 -13.88
N GLN A 196 9.57 -15.25 -13.28
CA GLN A 196 10.50 -14.43 -14.04
C GLN A 196 11.53 -15.30 -14.77
N SER A 197 11.42 -15.36 -16.10
CA SER A 197 12.31 -16.12 -16.98
C SER A 197 12.94 -15.21 -18.04
N ARG A 198 14.08 -15.64 -18.59
CA ARG A 198 14.70 -15.03 -19.79
C ARG A 198 14.20 -15.68 -21.07
N PHE A 199 13.43 -16.76 -20.95
CA PHE A 199 12.99 -17.58 -22.06
C PHE A 199 12.25 -16.80 -23.14
N ASP A 200 11.34 -15.89 -22.78
CA ASP A 200 10.55 -15.15 -23.77
C ASP A 200 11.43 -14.31 -24.71
N TYR A 201 12.48 -13.68 -24.18
CA TYR A 201 13.43 -12.92 -24.99
C TYR A 201 14.24 -13.82 -25.91
N ILE A 202 14.67 -14.99 -25.42
CA ILE A 202 15.39 -15.98 -26.21
C ILE A 202 14.48 -16.53 -27.32
N LYS A 203 13.22 -16.84 -27.00
CA LYS A 203 12.20 -17.30 -27.96
C LYS A 203 11.94 -16.25 -29.03
N LEU A 204 11.79 -14.97 -28.67
CA LEU A 204 11.62 -13.87 -29.62
C LEU A 204 12.83 -13.71 -30.54
N LEU A 205 14.05 -13.76 -29.98
CA LEU A 205 15.29 -13.68 -30.75
C LEU A 205 15.42 -14.85 -31.74
N PHE A 206 15.06 -16.06 -31.33
CA PHE A 206 15.06 -17.22 -32.22
C PHE A 206 14.00 -17.12 -33.32
N LYS A 207 12.79 -16.64 -33.02
CA LYS A 207 11.77 -16.38 -34.05
C LYS A 207 12.27 -15.40 -35.10
N PHE A 208 12.92 -14.31 -34.67
CA PHE A 208 13.50 -13.33 -35.58
C PHE A 208 14.65 -13.93 -36.42
N ALA A 209 15.53 -14.71 -35.79
CA ALA A 209 16.66 -15.34 -36.48
C ALA A 209 16.21 -16.34 -37.56
N ILE A 210 15.19 -17.16 -37.27
CA ILE A 210 14.61 -18.10 -38.24
C ILE A 210 14.05 -17.34 -39.44
N LEU A 211 13.28 -16.27 -39.20
CA LEU A 211 12.70 -15.45 -40.27
C LEU A 211 13.75 -14.75 -41.12
N LEU A 212 14.79 -14.18 -40.49
CA LEU A 212 15.88 -13.52 -41.17
C LEU A 212 16.72 -14.49 -42.02
N PHE A 213 16.96 -15.71 -41.53
CA PHE A 213 17.66 -16.73 -42.30
C PHE A 213 16.88 -17.14 -43.55
N ILE A 214 15.55 -17.27 -43.41
CA ILE A 214 14.67 -17.64 -44.52
C ILE A 214 14.57 -16.54 -45.56
N THR A 215 14.59 -15.28 -45.16
CA THR A 215 14.62 -14.21 -46.16
C THR A 215 15.96 -14.17 -46.89
N ILE A 216 17.09 -14.29 -46.19
CA ILE A 216 18.42 -14.24 -46.85
C ILE A 216 18.61 -15.36 -47.89
N ASP A 217 18.34 -16.62 -47.55
CA ASP A 217 18.63 -17.78 -48.42
C ASP A 217 17.48 -18.09 -49.40
N TYR A 218 16.81 -17.09 -49.99
CA TYR A 218 15.52 -17.31 -50.69
C TYR A 218 15.55 -18.39 -51.80
N LYS A 219 16.71 -18.65 -52.41
CA LYS A 219 16.91 -19.70 -53.44
C LYS A 219 17.13 -21.11 -52.88
N ALA A 220 17.22 -21.25 -51.55
CA ALA A 220 17.45 -22.51 -50.84
C ALA A 220 18.69 -23.28 -51.35
N GLU A 221 19.82 -22.57 -51.50
CA GLU A 221 21.06 -23.16 -52.02
C GLU A 221 21.68 -24.16 -51.02
N ASN A 222 21.49 -23.92 -49.71
CA ASN A 222 22.03 -24.77 -48.64
C ASN A 222 20.93 -25.23 -47.64
N PRO A 223 20.02 -26.15 -48.06
CA PRO A 223 18.92 -26.60 -47.20
C PRO A 223 19.43 -27.33 -45.95
N TYR A 224 20.52 -28.09 -46.05
CA TYR A 224 21.06 -28.87 -44.92
C TYR A 224 21.46 -28.01 -43.72
N THR A 225 22.11 -26.86 -43.97
CA THR A 225 22.54 -25.95 -42.88
C THR A 225 21.35 -25.32 -42.16
N TYR A 226 20.31 -24.95 -42.91
CA TYR A 226 19.07 -24.41 -42.35
C TYR A 226 18.38 -25.40 -41.42
N ILE A 227 18.24 -26.64 -41.88
CA ILE A 227 17.52 -27.71 -41.20
C ILE A 227 18.19 -28.08 -39.87
N ILE A 228 19.52 -28.21 -39.90
CA ILE A 228 20.32 -28.48 -38.71
C ILE A 228 20.23 -27.30 -37.73
N PHE A 229 20.31 -26.06 -38.22
CA PHE A 229 20.18 -24.87 -37.38
C PHE A 229 18.82 -24.82 -36.67
N VAL A 230 17.73 -25.04 -37.40
CA VAL A 230 16.36 -25.08 -36.85
C VAL A 230 16.19 -26.20 -35.82
N LEU A 231 16.72 -27.40 -36.08
CA LEU A 231 16.71 -28.51 -35.13
C LEU A 231 17.39 -28.13 -33.80
N ILE A 232 18.60 -27.55 -33.87
CA ILE A 232 19.35 -27.13 -32.68
C ILE A 232 18.55 -26.07 -31.90
N LEU A 233 17.94 -25.11 -32.58
CA LEU A 233 17.14 -24.07 -31.93
C LEU A 233 15.93 -24.64 -31.18
N TYR A 234 15.15 -25.52 -31.81
CA TYR A 234 14.00 -26.14 -31.12
C TYR A 234 14.43 -27.08 -30.00
N PHE A 235 15.56 -27.77 -30.13
CA PHE A 235 16.13 -28.55 -29.03
C PHE A 235 16.49 -27.66 -27.84
N VAL A 236 17.18 -26.54 -28.08
CA VAL A 236 17.55 -25.57 -27.04
C VAL A 236 16.30 -24.98 -26.38
N LEU A 237 15.26 -24.62 -27.14
CA LEU A 237 14.00 -24.12 -26.60
C LEU A 237 13.29 -25.17 -25.72
N LEU A 238 13.17 -26.41 -26.20
CA LEU A 238 12.56 -27.50 -25.45
C LEU A 238 13.31 -27.74 -24.13
N MET A 239 14.64 -27.78 -24.17
CA MET A 239 15.47 -27.96 -22.98
C MET A 239 15.29 -26.78 -22.02
N LEU A 240 15.39 -25.53 -22.49
CA LEU A 240 15.19 -24.35 -21.65
C LEU A 240 13.81 -24.35 -20.97
N ARG A 241 12.74 -24.78 -21.66
CA ARG A 241 11.40 -24.87 -21.06
C ARG A 241 11.31 -25.93 -19.96
N ILE A 242 11.96 -27.08 -20.15
CA ILE A 242 12.02 -28.13 -19.11
C ILE A 242 12.84 -27.66 -17.89
N TYR A 243 13.92 -26.91 -18.12
CA TYR A 243 14.79 -26.41 -17.05
C TYR A 243 14.22 -25.18 -16.32
N GLU A 244 13.48 -24.30 -16.98
CA GLU A 244 12.83 -23.13 -16.39
C GLU A 244 11.30 -23.26 -16.53
N PRO A 245 10.59 -23.78 -15.52
CA PRO A 245 9.13 -23.91 -15.58
C PRO A 245 8.50 -22.52 -15.67
N GLN A 246 7.81 -22.28 -16.78
CA GLN A 246 7.36 -20.96 -17.18
C GLN A 246 5.93 -20.64 -16.81
N HIS A 247 5.07 -21.56 -16.39
CA HIS A 247 3.69 -21.16 -16.12
C HIS A 247 3.21 -21.75 -14.80
N PHE A 248 2.49 -20.93 -14.04
CA PHE A 248 1.91 -21.38 -12.77
C PHE A 248 0.80 -22.41 -13.00
N GLN A 249 0.01 -22.25 -14.06
CA GLN A 249 -1.04 -23.20 -14.43
C GLN A 249 -0.45 -24.42 -15.15
N LEU A 250 -0.55 -25.59 -14.52
CA LEU A 250 0.02 -26.84 -15.03
C LEU A 250 -0.57 -27.25 -16.40
N ASP A 251 -1.86 -27.02 -16.63
CA ASP A 251 -2.54 -27.42 -17.87
C ASP A 251 -2.07 -26.62 -19.09
N ILE A 252 -1.65 -25.38 -18.89
CA ILE A 252 -1.08 -24.54 -19.93
C ILE A 252 0.38 -24.91 -20.16
N TYR A 253 1.13 -25.14 -19.07
CA TYR A 253 2.50 -25.59 -19.13
C TYR A 253 2.65 -26.91 -19.91
N ASN A 254 1.82 -27.91 -19.61
CA ASN A 254 1.81 -29.20 -20.30
C ASN A 254 1.46 -29.05 -21.78
N PHE A 255 0.50 -28.19 -22.10
CA PHE A 255 0.13 -27.89 -23.49
C PHE A 255 1.30 -27.23 -24.26
N LEU A 256 2.01 -26.30 -23.64
CA LEU A 256 3.17 -25.65 -24.25
C LEU A 256 4.33 -26.63 -24.49
N ILE A 257 4.58 -27.55 -23.55
CA ILE A 257 5.55 -28.64 -23.77
C ILE A 257 5.11 -29.50 -24.95
N ALA A 258 3.83 -29.84 -25.05
CA ALA A 258 3.32 -30.63 -26.18
C ALA A 258 3.60 -29.91 -27.51
N CYS A 259 3.35 -28.60 -27.59
CA CYS A 259 3.66 -27.79 -28.78
C CYS A 259 5.15 -27.80 -29.15
N ASP A 260 6.04 -27.56 -28.18
CA ASP A 260 7.49 -27.54 -28.42
C ASP A 260 8.04 -28.94 -28.79
N VAL A 261 7.48 -30.00 -28.19
CA VAL A 261 7.82 -31.39 -28.56
C VAL A 261 7.39 -31.67 -29.99
N ILE A 262 6.19 -31.27 -30.41
CA ILE A 262 5.74 -31.43 -31.79
C ILE A 262 6.69 -30.70 -32.74
N GLN A 263 7.06 -29.44 -32.45
CA GLN A 263 7.99 -28.67 -33.28
C GLN A 263 9.37 -29.33 -33.38
N PHE A 264 9.93 -29.76 -32.25
CA PHE A 264 11.22 -30.46 -32.23
C PHE A 264 11.16 -31.79 -32.98
N SER A 265 10.12 -32.60 -32.75
CA SER A 265 9.97 -33.90 -33.40
C SER A 265 9.78 -33.77 -34.91
N LEU A 266 9.04 -32.77 -35.38
CA LEU A 266 8.90 -32.49 -36.81
C LEU A 266 10.22 -32.02 -37.43
N ALA A 267 10.94 -31.10 -36.77
CA ALA A 267 12.26 -30.68 -37.23
C ALA A 267 13.23 -31.87 -37.30
N PHE A 268 13.22 -32.75 -36.29
CA PHE A 268 14.05 -33.95 -36.27
C PHE A 268 13.67 -34.93 -37.39
N ALA A 269 12.38 -35.20 -37.58
CA ALA A 269 11.87 -36.05 -38.66
C ALA A 269 12.35 -35.55 -40.02
N TYR A 270 12.28 -34.24 -40.23
CA TYR A 270 12.72 -33.60 -41.47
C TYR A 270 14.22 -33.73 -41.69
N THR A 271 15.02 -33.49 -40.65
CA THR A 271 16.48 -33.67 -40.72
C THR A 271 16.82 -35.10 -41.14
N LEU A 272 16.19 -36.09 -40.50
CA LEU A 272 16.47 -37.49 -40.74
C LEU A 272 16.04 -37.91 -42.14
N HIS A 273 14.84 -37.50 -42.57
CA HIS A 273 14.35 -37.78 -43.91
C HIS A 273 15.30 -37.22 -44.98
N LYS A 274 15.70 -35.95 -44.87
CA LYS A 274 16.61 -35.32 -45.85
C LYS A 274 18.02 -35.95 -45.89
N PHE A 275 18.48 -36.52 -44.77
CA PHE A 275 19.76 -37.25 -44.71
C PHE A 275 19.66 -38.69 -45.24
N LEU A 276 18.50 -39.34 -45.12
CA LEU A 276 18.29 -40.72 -45.54
C LEU A 276 17.79 -40.85 -46.99
N ASP A 277 17.21 -39.79 -47.56
CA ASP A 277 16.61 -39.85 -48.89
C ASP A 277 17.67 -39.77 -50.00
N ASN A 278 18.06 -40.94 -50.50
CA ASN A 278 18.92 -41.12 -51.68
C ASN A 278 18.12 -41.38 -52.97
N GLY A 279 16.81 -41.10 -53.02
CA GLY A 279 16.07 -41.03 -54.30
C GLY A 279 14.72 -41.74 -54.37
N SER A 280 14.13 -42.18 -53.25
CA SER A 280 12.72 -42.56 -53.21
C SER A 280 12.21 -42.45 -51.78
N SER A 281 11.32 -41.47 -51.57
CA SER A 281 10.76 -41.11 -50.27
C SER A 281 9.98 -42.28 -49.64
N ASP A 282 10.63 -43.03 -48.76
CA ASP A 282 9.96 -44.04 -47.93
C ASP A 282 9.08 -43.33 -46.90
N THR A 283 7.83 -43.08 -47.27
CA THR A 283 6.78 -42.48 -46.43
C THR A 283 6.62 -43.20 -45.09
N VAL A 284 6.96 -44.49 -45.05
CA VAL A 284 6.90 -45.36 -43.88
C VAL A 284 7.80 -44.87 -42.74
N GLY A 285 9.05 -44.47 -43.02
CA GLY A 285 9.98 -43.97 -42.01
C GLY A 285 9.50 -42.69 -41.33
N PHE A 286 8.82 -41.83 -42.08
CA PHE A 286 8.23 -40.59 -41.59
C PHE A 286 7.07 -40.84 -40.61
N TYR A 287 6.17 -41.78 -40.90
CA TYR A 287 5.06 -42.13 -40.02
C TYR A 287 5.53 -42.72 -38.67
N PHE A 288 6.64 -43.47 -38.66
CA PHE A 288 7.23 -43.97 -37.41
C PHE A 288 7.76 -42.84 -36.50
N ILE A 289 8.28 -41.75 -37.09
CA ILE A 289 8.77 -40.60 -36.31
C ILE A 289 7.59 -39.77 -35.77
N LEU A 290 6.49 -39.66 -36.51
CA LEU A 290 5.25 -39.08 -35.98
C LEU A 290 4.67 -39.92 -34.83
N ALA A 291 4.74 -41.25 -34.93
CA ALA A 291 4.33 -42.15 -33.85
C ALA A 291 5.24 -42.04 -32.60
N ALA A 292 6.44 -41.45 -32.70
CA ALA A 292 7.34 -41.22 -31.58
C ALA A 292 7.02 -39.96 -30.76
N ILE A 293 6.18 -39.04 -31.26
CA ILE A 293 5.80 -37.79 -30.55
C ILE A 293 5.26 -38.06 -29.13
N PRO A 294 4.30 -39.01 -28.91
CA PRO A 294 3.81 -39.32 -27.57
C PRO A 294 4.89 -39.84 -26.62
N PHE A 295 5.88 -40.57 -27.15
CA PHE A 295 7.01 -41.08 -26.37
C PHE A 295 7.95 -39.94 -25.96
N VAL A 296 8.31 -39.05 -26.87
CA VAL A 296 9.15 -37.87 -26.57
C VAL A 296 8.44 -36.95 -25.56
N TYR A 297 7.13 -36.75 -25.72
CA TYR A 297 6.31 -35.99 -24.77
C TYR A 297 6.30 -36.63 -23.37
N TYR A 298 6.10 -37.96 -23.30
CA TYR A 298 6.18 -38.69 -22.04
C TYR A 298 7.57 -38.56 -21.38
N CYS A 299 8.65 -38.70 -22.15
CA CYS A 299 10.00 -38.50 -21.65
C CYS A 299 10.22 -37.07 -21.12
N ALA A 300 9.77 -36.04 -21.84
CA ALA A 300 9.89 -34.64 -21.43
C ALA A 300 9.16 -34.39 -20.10
N ILE A 301 7.94 -34.91 -19.95
CA ILE A 301 7.18 -34.83 -18.69
C ILE A 301 7.91 -35.56 -17.55
N GLN A 302 8.43 -36.76 -17.79
CA GLN A 302 9.14 -37.54 -16.77
C GLN A 302 10.43 -36.85 -16.30
N ILE A 303 11.16 -36.18 -17.20
CA ILE A 303 12.32 -35.36 -16.85
C ILE A 303 11.89 -34.19 -15.96
N GLY A 304 10.79 -33.51 -16.32
CA GLY A 304 10.19 -32.46 -15.51
C GLY A 304 9.80 -32.93 -14.10
N HIS A 305 9.13 -34.09 -13.99
CA HIS A 305 8.76 -34.67 -12.70
C HIS A 305 9.98 -35.05 -11.86
N LYS A 306 11.00 -35.70 -12.44
CA LYS A 306 12.24 -36.04 -11.73
C LYS A 306 12.95 -34.80 -11.19
N LYS A 307 12.97 -33.70 -11.95
CA LYS A 307 13.54 -32.42 -11.50
C LYS A 307 12.76 -31.82 -10.33
N ASN A 308 11.43 -31.82 -10.40
CA ASN A 308 10.59 -31.32 -9.30
C ASN A 308 10.81 -32.14 -8.02
N ASN A 309 10.88 -33.46 -8.15
CA ASN A 309 11.19 -34.35 -7.04
C ASN A 309 12.61 -34.14 -6.50
N TYR A 310 13.59 -33.81 -7.35
CA TYR A 310 14.96 -33.53 -6.93
C TYR A 310 15.07 -32.33 -5.99
N PHE A 311 14.36 -31.23 -6.28
CA PHE A 311 14.36 -30.06 -5.39
C PHE A 311 13.69 -30.33 -4.04
N GLN A 312 12.68 -31.19 -4.03
CA GLN A 312 11.97 -31.61 -2.82
C GLN A 312 12.88 -32.47 -1.92
N VAL A 313 13.69 -33.37 -2.51
CA VAL A 313 14.57 -34.29 -1.76
C VAL A 313 15.86 -33.61 -1.27
N LYS A 314 16.45 -32.69 -2.04
CA LYS A 314 17.74 -32.07 -1.72
C LYS A 314 17.71 -31.26 -0.43
N GLY A 315 16.52 -30.82 0.02
CA GLY A 315 16.32 -30.03 1.23
C GLY A 315 16.77 -28.58 1.06
N ILE A 316 16.06 -27.67 1.72
CA ILE A 316 16.18 -26.20 1.51
C ILE A 316 17.59 -25.68 1.85
N LYS A 317 18.33 -26.32 2.77
CA LYS A 317 19.69 -25.90 3.15
C LYS A 317 20.74 -26.14 2.05
N LYS A 318 20.54 -27.10 1.14
CA LYS A 318 21.50 -27.47 0.09
C LYS A 318 21.27 -26.75 -1.24
N LEU A 319 20.29 -25.85 -1.31
CA LEU A 319 20.03 -25.01 -2.48
C LEU A 319 20.96 -23.78 -2.46
N SER A 320 21.65 -23.54 -3.57
CA SER A 320 22.68 -22.49 -3.68
C SER A 320 22.23 -21.24 -4.41
N ASP A 321 21.16 -21.32 -5.21
CA ASP A 321 20.70 -20.25 -6.10
C ASP A 321 19.29 -19.76 -5.72
N PRO A 322 19.00 -18.45 -5.66
CA PRO A 322 17.66 -17.92 -5.46
C PRO A 322 16.61 -18.46 -6.44
N ASN A 323 16.96 -18.75 -7.70
CA ASN A 323 16.00 -19.30 -8.67
C ASN A 323 15.47 -20.68 -8.25
N GLN A 324 16.34 -21.49 -7.63
CA GLN A 324 15.94 -22.82 -7.14
C GLN A 324 14.97 -22.70 -5.97
N HIS A 325 15.15 -21.69 -5.11
CA HIS A 325 14.24 -21.41 -4.00
C HIS A 325 12.87 -20.93 -4.52
N GLU A 326 12.85 -20.01 -5.48
CA GLU A 326 11.61 -19.56 -6.13
C GLU A 326 10.84 -20.74 -6.77
N GLN A 327 11.55 -21.60 -7.52
CA GLN A 327 10.95 -22.80 -8.12
C GLN A 327 10.34 -23.74 -7.07
N LEU A 328 11.06 -23.98 -5.96
CA LEU A 328 10.57 -24.80 -4.85
C LEU A 328 9.30 -24.19 -4.23
N TYR A 329 9.29 -22.89 -3.94
CA TYR A 329 8.15 -22.25 -3.30
C TYR A 329 6.92 -22.19 -4.21
N ASN A 330 7.10 -21.93 -5.50
CA ASN A 330 5.99 -21.99 -6.46
C ASN A 330 5.37 -23.40 -6.55
N GLN A 331 6.19 -24.45 -6.43
CA GLN A 331 5.69 -25.82 -6.35
C GLN A 331 4.96 -26.08 -5.03
N LEU A 332 5.49 -25.62 -3.91
CA LEU A 332 4.83 -25.76 -2.61
C LEU A 332 3.48 -25.07 -2.58
N ILE A 333 3.36 -23.88 -3.18
CA ILE A 333 2.07 -23.18 -3.36
C ILE A 333 1.09 -24.08 -4.12
N TYR A 334 1.51 -24.64 -5.26
CA TYR A 334 0.67 -25.54 -6.05
C TYR A 334 0.25 -26.81 -5.29
N ILE A 335 1.15 -27.38 -4.48
CA ILE A 335 0.88 -28.60 -3.69
C ILE A 335 -0.11 -28.28 -2.54
N ILE A 336 0.02 -27.13 -1.88
CA ILE A 336 -0.88 -26.69 -0.81
C ILE A 336 -2.31 -26.47 -1.34
N ASP A 337 -2.46 -25.79 -2.48
CA ASP A 337 -3.77 -25.55 -3.08
C ASP A 337 -4.48 -26.86 -3.51
N ARG A 338 -3.73 -27.96 -3.69
CA ARG A 338 -4.25 -29.29 -4.06
C ARG A 338 -3.95 -30.36 -3.00
N ARG A 339 -4.05 -30.00 -1.72
CA ARG A 339 -3.73 -30.91 -0.59
C ARG A 339 -4.64 -32.13 -0.50
N ASP A 340 -5.84 -32.07 -1.08
CA ASP A 340 -6.83 -33.17 -1.05
C ASP A 340 -6.28 -34.47 -1.67
N ASN A 341 -5.30 -34.34 -2.57
CA ASN A 341 -4.59 -35.48 -3.12
C ASN A 341 -3.60 -36.06 -2.10
N LEU A 342 -3.78 -37.35 -1.77
CA LEU A 342 -2.93 -38.08 -0.81
C LEU A 342 -1.42 -37.93 -1.11
N GLN A 343 -1.03 -37.98 -2.38
CA GLN A 343 0.37 -37.86 -2.79
C GLN A 343 0.96 -36.48 -2.48
N ASN A 344 0.17 -35.42 -2.69
CA ASN A 344 0.57 -34.04 -2.38
C ASN A 344 0.71 -33.84 -0.88
N TYR A 345 -0.24 -34.38 -0.11
CA TYR A 345 -0.19 -34.34 1.34
C TYR A 345 1.04 -35.06 1.91
N LEU A 346 1.33 -36.29 1.46
CA LEU A 346 2.52 -37.04 1.89
C LEU A 346 3.82 -36.30 1.57
N LEU A 347 3.86 -35.59 0.45
CA LEU A 347 5.02 -34.79 0.08
C LEU A 347 5.21 -33.57 0.99
N LEU A 348 4.12 -32.87 1.35
CA LEU A 348 4.16 -31.77 2.31
C LEU A 348 4.64 -32.23 3.68
N GLU A 349 4.10 -33.35 4.16
CA GLU A 349 4.53 -34.01 5.40
C GLU A 349 6.02 -34.36 5.38
N GLY A 350 6.51 -34.93 4.27
CA GLY A 350 7.93 -35.24 4.11
C GLY A 350 8.83 -34.00 4.21
N ILE A 351 8.41 -32.88 3.61
CA ILE A 351 9.15 -31.60 3.67
C ILE A 351 9.10 -31.01 5.08
N LEU A 352 7.96 -31.12 5.76
CA LEU A 352 7.80 -30.68 7.14
C LEU A 352 8.72 -31.46 8.09
N VAL A 353 8.78 -32.79 7.98
CA VAL A 353 9.69 -33.64 8.77
C VAL A 353 11.15 -33.25 8.52
N GLN A 354 11.53 -33.07 7.25
CA GLN A 354 12.89 -32.66 6.90
C GLN A 354 13.25 -31.28 7.47
N HIS A 355 12.29 -30.35 7.51
CA HIS A 355 12.49 -29.07 8.17
C HIS A 355 12.66 -29.24 9.68
N MET A 356 11.82 -30.04 10.35
CA MET A 356 11.89 -30.26 11.80
C MET A 356 13.24 -30.79 12.26
N GLU A 357 13.85 -31.73 11.53
CA GLU A 357 15.20 -32.24 11.82
C GLU A 357 16.26 -31.13 11.86
N THR A 358 16.04 -30.07 11.10
CA THR A 358 17.01 -28.99 10.91
C THR A 358 16.60 -27.66 11.53
N CYS A 359 15.44 -27.60 12.17
CA CYS A 359 14.85 -26.43 12.76
C CYS A 359 15.37 -26.22 14.19
N GLN A 360 15.89 -25.03 14.45
CA GLN A 360 16.36 -24.62 15.78
C GLN A 360 15.42 -23.61 16.44
N ASN A 361 14.37 -23.16 15.74
CA ASN A 361 13.49 -22.08 16.18
C ASN A 361 12.27 -22.63 16.92
N GLN A 362 12.12 -22.28 18.20
CA GLN A 362 11.01 -22.71 19.05
C GLN A 362 9.64 -22.13 18.61
N ASN A 363 9.64 -21.00 17.88
CA ASN A 363 8.41 -20.35 17.40
C ASN A 363 8.07 -20.73 15.94
N CYS A 364 8.68 -21.78 15.40
CA CYS A 364 8.40 -22.24 14.05
C CYS A 364 7.03 -22.91 13.96
N GLN A 365 6.29 -22.65 12.88
CA GLN A 365 4.97 -23.26 12.64
C GLN A 365 5.04 -24.78 12.38
N CYS A 366 6.24 -25.35 12.20
CA CYS A 366 6.41 -26.78 11.97
C CYS A 366 5.93 -27.65 13.14
N GLN A 367 6.11 -27.19 14.38
CA GLN A 367 5.66 -27.93 15.57
C GLN A 367 4.13 -28.00 15.61
N TYR A 368 3.46 -26.87 15.39
CA TYR A 368 2.00 -26.79 15.34
C TYR A 368 1.40 -27.69 14.25
N LEU A 369 1.98 -27.65 13.04
CA LEU A 369 1.56 -28.50 11.92
C LEU A 369 1.79 -30.01 12.18
N SER A 370 2.75 -30.39 13.02
CA SER A 370 2.97 -31.79 13.39
C SER A 370 1.94 -32.32 14.41
N GLU A 371 1.38 -31.43 15.23
CA GLU A 371 0.41 -31.77 16.27
C GLU A 371 -1.05 -31.75 15.75
N SER A 372 -1.31 -31.01 14.67
CA SER A 372 -2.64 -30.88 14.07
C SER A 372 -3.08 -32.19 13.39
N LYS A 373 -4.15 -32.82 13.90
CA LYS A 373 -4.74 -34.06 13.36
C LYS A 373 -5.88 -33.83 12.35
N THR A 374 -6.33 -32.60 12.16
CA THR A 374 -7.51 -32.26 11.36
C THR A 374 -7.14 -31.82 9.95
N LYS A 375 -7.74 -32.46 8.93
CA LYS A 375 -7.46 -32.21 7.51
C LYS A 375 -8.04 -30.89 6.96
N ASP A 376 -8.98 -30.24 7.66
CA ASP A 376 -9.87 -29.23 7.05
C ASP A 376 -9.62 -27.77 7.45
N GLN A 377 -8.86 -27.51 8.51
CA GLN A 377 -8.40 -26.16 8.84
C GLN A 377 -6.87 -26.16 8.79
N ASP A 378 -6.30 -25.16 8.11
CA ASP A 378 -4.89 -24.73 8.19
C ASP A 378 -4.15 -24.50 6.86
N GLU A 379 -4.85 -24.25 5.75
CA GLU A 379 -4.23 -23.68 4.53
C GLU A 379 -3.40 -22.42 4.89
N LEU A 380 -3.95 -21.58 5.76
CA LEU A 380 -3.29 -20.38 6.30
C LEU A 380 -2.00 -20.71 7.06
N VAL A 381 -1.95 -21.80 7.82
CA VAL A 381 -0.75 -22.18 8.61
C VAL A 381 0.33 -22.72 7.69
N TRP A 382 -0.03 -23.49 6.66
CA TRP A 382 0.91 -23.90 5.61
C TRP A 382 1.52 -22.69 4.89
N TYR A 383 0.73 -21.67 4.58
CA TYR A 383 1.25 -20.41 4.02
C TYR A 383 2.14 -19.65 5.02
N LYS A 384 1.81 -19.64 6.32
CA LYS A 384 2.70 -19.09 7.36
C LYS A 384 4.03 -19.86 7.44
N PHE A 385 3.99 -21.18 7.30
CA PHE A 385 5.19 -22.02 7.25
C PHE A 385 6.04 -21.72 6.02
N ILE A 386 5.44 -21.59 4.81
CA ILE A 386 6.16 -21.16 3.61
C ILE A 386 6.81 -19.79 3.80
N ILE A 387 6.11 -18.83 4.41
CA ILE A 387 6.69 -17.51 4.67
C ILE A 387 7.93 -17.63 5.56
N GLN A 388 7.88 -18.42 6.65
CA GLN A 388 9.06 -18.64 7.50
C GLN A 388 10.22 -19.25 6.71
N MET A 389 9.91 -20.17 5.78
CA MET A 389 10.93 -20.72 4.89
C MET A 389 11.50 -19.66 3.93
N ILE A 390 10.66 -18.81 3.35
CA ILE A 390 11.08 -17.71 2.47
C ILE A 390 11.95 -16.72 3.26
N ASP A 391 11.59 -16.39 4.51
CA ASP A 391 12.37 -15.49 5.37
C ASP A 391 13.78 -16.03 5.62
N LEU A 392 13.93 -17.35 5.85
CA LEU A 392 15.24 -18.01 5.95
C LEU A 392 16.05 -17.91 4.65
N SER A 393 15.38 -17.94 3.50
CA SER A 393 16.00 -17.80 2.19
C SER A 393 16.37 -16.34 1.87
N ILE A 394 15.55 -15.38 2.28
CA ILE A 394 15.84 -13.94 2.18
C ILE A 394 17.03 -13.59 3.06
N ALA A 395 17.15 -14.17 4.26
CA ALA A 395 18.31 -13.99 5.13
C ALA A 395 19.62 -14.44 4.45
N LYS A 396 19.58 -15.49 3.63
CA LYS A 396 20.73 -15.93 2.81
C LYS A 396 20.94 -15.06 1.57
N PHE A 397 19.86 -14.61 0.93
CA PHE A 397 19.88 -13.87 -0.34
C PHE A 397 19.10 -12.54 -0.23
N PRO A 398 19.59 -11.55 0.55
CA PRO A 398 18.82 -10.34 0.86
C PRO A 398 18.54 -9.45 -0.36
N LYS A 399 19.40 -9.55 -1.38
CA LYS A 399 19.28 -8.80 -2.65
C LYS A 399 18.35 -9.45 -3.69
N SER A 400 17.76 -10.61 -3.40
CA SER A 400 16.92 -11.33 -4.35
C SER A 400 15.52 -10.73 -4.46
N CYS A 401 15.24 -9.98 -5.53
CA CYS A 401 13.94 -9.37 -5.77
C CYS A 401 12.81 -10.39 -5.89
N LYS A 402 13.10 -11.55 -6.49
CA LYS A 402 12.12 -12.62 -6.73
C LYS A 402 11.52 -13.17 -5.44
N LEU A 403 12.36 -13.36 -4.42
CA LEU A 403 11.91 -13.85 -3.11
C LEU A 403 11.06 -12.81 -2.39
N HIS A 404 11.43 -11.52 -2.45
CA HIS A 404 10.64 -10.42 -1.89
C HIS A 404 9.29 -10.25 -2.61
N LEU A 405 9.24 -10.38 -3.93
CA LEU A 405 7.99 -10.38 -4.70
C LEU A 405 7.09 -11.55 -4.31
N LEU A 406 7.65 -12.77 -4.22
CA LEU A 406 6.90 -13.95 -3.81
C LEU A 406 6.34 -13.82 -2.39
N GLN A 407 7.15 -13.31 -1.46
CA GLN A 407 6.73 -13.00 -0.10
C GLN A 407 5.58 -11.98 -0.11
N SER A 408 5.70 -10.91 -0.91
CA SER A 408 4.64 -9.91 -1.07
C SER A 408 3.32 -10.51 -1.54
N TYR A 409 3.37 -11.40 -2.53
CA TYR A 409 2.17 -12.05 -3.07
C TYR A 409 1.47 -12.91 -2.04
N ILE A 410 2.20 -13.81 -1.36
CA ILE A 410 1.61 -14.70 -0.35
C ILE A 410 1.04 -13.89 0.82
N GLN A 411 1.76 -12.85 1.27
CA GLN A 411 1.30 -11.99 2.36
C GLN A 411 0.00 -11.29 2.00
N ASN A 412 -0.12 -10.72 0.80
CA ASN A 412 -1.32 -9.99 0.38
C ASN A 412 -2.50 -10.92 0.06
N SER A 413 -2.31 -11.95 -0.78
CA SER A 413 -3.42 -12.74 -1.31
C SER A 413 -3.93 -13.83 -0.37
N LYS A 414 -3.02 -14.53 0.34
CA LYS A 414 -3.37 -15.70 1.16
C LYS A 414 -3.43 -15.35 2.65
N LEU A 415 -2.51 -14.53 3.15
CA LEU A 415 -2.46 -14.15 4.58
C LEU A 415 -3.20 -12.84 4.90
N ASN A 416 -3.70 -12.13 3.89
CA ASN A 416 -4.35 -10.81 4.02
C ASN A 416 -3.54 -9.80 4.87
N ASN A 417 -2.21 -9.87 4.82
CA ASN A 417 -1.31 -8.94 5.50
C ASN A 417 -0.71 -7.96 4.49
N LYS A 418 -1.38 -6.82 4.35
CA LYS A 418 -0.99 -5.75 3.43
C LYS A 418 0.26 -5.01 3.87
N PHE A 419 0.50 -4.88 5.18
CA PHE A 419 1.66 -4.16 5.68
C PHE A 419 2.96 -4.90 5.39
N LYS A 420 3.03 -6.22 5.66
CA LYS A 420 4.19 -7.02 5.29
C LYS A 420 4.44 -7.02 3.79
N SER A 421 3.38 -7.12 2.99
CA SER A 421 3.46 -7.00 1.53
C SER A 421 3.99 -5.63 1.08
N TYR A 422 3.53 -4.55 1.71
CA TYR A 422 4.03 -3.20 1.45
C TYR A 422 5.52 -3.06 1.81
N TYR A 423 5.95 -3.58 2.97
CA TYR A 423 7.35 -3.49 3.39
C TYR A 423 8.29 -4.27 2.47
N SER A 424 7.91 -5.46 2.02
CA SER A 424 8.73 -6.23 1.07
C SER A 424 8.85 -5.53 -0.28
N LEU A 425 7.77 -4.91 -0.78
CA LEU A 425 7.83 -4.10 -2.00
C LEU A 425 8.64 -2.80 -1.84
N GLN A 426 8.56 -2.13 -0.69
CA GLN A 426 9.38 -0.94 -0.40
C GLN A 426 10.86 -1.30 -0.30
N HIS A 427 11.19 -2.49 0.22
CA HIS A 427 12.56 -2.99 0.23
C HIS A 427 13.10 -3.19 -1.20
N ILE A 428 12.30 -3.71 -2.13
CA ILE A 428 12.70 -3.86 -3.54
C ILE A 428 13.08 -2.51 -4.17
N LYS A 429 12.36 -1.42 -3.85
CA LYS A 429 12.69 -0.07 -4.34
C LYS A 429 14.03 0.47 -3.86
N GLN A 430 14.57 -0.07 -2.75
CA GLN A 430 15.87 0.30 -2.22
C GLN A 430 17.01 -0.50 -2.87
N LEU A 431 16.69 -1.57 -3.61
CA LEU A 431 17.66 -2.38 -4.34
C LEU A 431 17.89 -1.81 -5.74
N GLU A 432 19.10 -1.97 -6.27
CA GLU A 432 19.35 -1.77 -7.70
C GLU A 432 18.78 -2.97 -8.47
N THR A 433 17.70 -2.74 -9.22
CA THR A 433 16.92 -3.81 -9.87
C THR A 433 16.81 -3.58 -11.36
N SER A 434 16.41 -4.63 -12.08
CA SER A 434 16.08 -4.48 -13.50
C SER A 434 14.82 -3.63 -13.69
N LEU A 435 14.71 -2.93 -14.81
CA LEU A 435 13.54 -2.12 -15.16
C LEU A 435 12.20 -2.89 -15.09
N ARG A 436 12.23 -4.21 -15.35
CA ARG A 436 11.07 -5.11 -15.20
C ARG A 436 10.63 -5.26 -13.74
N GLU A 437 11.59 -5.48 -12.84
CA GLU A 437 11.33 -5.67 -11.41
C GLU A 437 10.90 -4.36 -10.74
N GLU A 438 11.54 -3.25 -11.10
CA GLU A 438 11.17 -1.93 -10.61
C GLU A 438 9.74 -1.56 -11.00
N PHE A 439 9.38 -1.76 -12.28
CA PHE A 439 8.02 -1.52 -12.76
C PHE A 439 6.99 -2.41 -12.07
N GLN A 440 7.32 -3.69 -11.88
CA GLN A 440 6.43 -4.62 -11.19
C GLN A 440 6.19 -4.20 -9.74
N ALA A 441 7.25 -3.89 -9.00
CA ALA A 441 7.15 -3.43 -7.62
C ALA A 441 6.38 -2.10 -7.54
N TYR A 442 6.57 -1.19 -8.50
CA TYR A 442 5.78 0.04 -8.60
C TYR A 442 4.30 -0.24 -8.81
N ARG A 443 3.96 -1.12 -9.77
CA ARG A 443 2.59 -1.51 -10.10
C ARG A 443 1.88 -2.14 -8.89
N ASP A 444 2.50 -3.15 -8.29
CA ASP A 444 1.90 -3.89 -7.18
C ASP A 444 1.75 -3.00 -5.93
N LEU A 445 2.69 -2.08 -5.69
CA LEU A 445 2.60 -1.14 -4.56
C LEU A 445 1.49 -0.10 -4.77
N HIS A 446 1.27 0.38 -6.01
CA HIS A 446 0.12 1.24 -6.33
C HIS A 446 -1.22 0.50 -6.18
N THR A 447 -1.29 -0.75 -6.65
CA THR A 447 -2.49 -1.58 -6.46
C THR A 447 -2.78 -1.82 -4.97
N LEU A 448 -1.75 -2.07 -4.15
CA LEU A 448 -1.93 -2.18 -2.69
C LEU A 448 -2.45 -0.89 -2.07
N GLU A 449 -1.91 0.27 -2.47
CA GLU A 449 -2.37 1.57 -1.98
C GLU A 449 -3.84 1.81 -2.31
N GLU A 450 -4.27 1.51 -3.54
CA GLU A 450 -5.68 1.57 -3.94
C GLU A 450 -6.55 0.61 -3.12
N MET A 451 -6.12 -0.64 -2.94
CA MET A 451 -6.84 -1.63 -2.13
C MET A 451 -7.00 -1.20 -0.67
N MET A 452 -6.00 -0.54 -0.09
CA MET A 452 -6.08 0.00 1.27
C MET A 452 -7.05 1.18 1.35
N GLN A 453 -7.02 2.08 0.35
CA GLN A 453 -7.94 3.22 0.28
C GLN A 453 -9.40 2.79 0.09
N GLU A 454 -9.66 1.76 -0.73
CA GLU A 454 -11.01 1.22 -0.92
C GLU A 454 -11.58 0.57 0.34
N GLU A 455 -10.76 -0.13 1.14
CA GLU A 455 -11.18 -0.66 2.43
C GLU A 455 -11.49 0.44 3.44
N ASP A 456 -10.67 1.49 3.47
CA ASP A 456 -10.91 2.67 4.32
C ASP A 456 -12.25 3.36 3.97
N GLN A 457 -12.63 3.38 2.69
CA GLN A 457 -13.92 3.92 2.25
C GLN A 457 -15.12 3.04 2.63
N LYS A 458 -14.92 1.71 2.74
CA LYS A 458 -15.97 0.76 3.11
C LYS A 458 -16.19 0.68 4.63
N ALA A 459 -15.24 1.16 5.44
CA ALA A 459 -15.36 1.18 6.89
C ALA A 459 -16.50 2.10 7.36
N GLU A 460 -17.25 1.69 8.40
CA GLU A 460 -18.47 2.38 8.90
C GLU A 460 -18.24 3.85 9.33
N ILE A 461 -16.99 4.26 9.59
CA ILE A 461 -16.66 5.64 9.96
C ILE A 461 -16.45 6.51 8.71
N ILE A 462 -17.44 7.38 8.46
CA ILE A 462 -17.63 8.29 7.31
C ILE A 462 -16.51 9.34 7.12
N ILE A 463 -15.58 9.48 8.07
CA ILE A 463 -14.56 10.55 8.01
C ILE A 463 -13.46 10.21 6.99
N ASP A 464 -13.40 11.02 5.93
CA ASP A 464 -12.30 11.04 4.96
C ASP A 464 -11.05 11.69 5.58
N VAL A 465 -10.23 10.85 6.22
CA VAL A 465 -8.98 11.25 6.88
C VAL A 465 -8.02 11.97 5.93
N LEU A 466 -8.02 11.62 4.64
CA LEU A 466 -7.13 12.24 3.65
C LEU A 466 -7.51 13.71 3.40
N GLN A 467 -8.82 13.99 3.29
CA GLN A 467 -9.32 15.35 3.18
C GLN A 467 -9.00 16.16 4.43
N VAL A 468 -9.22 15.61 5.62
CA VAL A 468 -8.95 16.30 6.89
C VAL A 468 -7.46 16.63 7.03
N VAL A 469 -6.55 15.70 6.72
CA VAL A 469 -5.10 15.96 6.77
C VAL A 469 -4.68 17.02 5.73
N LYS A 470 -5.28 16.99 4.53
CA LYS A 470 -5.03 17.98 3.49
C LYS A 470 -5.53 19.37 3.90
N PHE A 471 -6.73 19.45 4.46
CA PHE A 471 -7.32 20.67 5.00
C PHE A 471 -6.42 21.27 6.09
N GLN A 472 -6.04 20.48 7.10
CA GLN A 472 -5.18 20.92 8.20
C GLN A 472 -3.83 21.48 7.72
N LYS A 473 -3.25 20.85 6.69
CA LYS A 473 -2.01 21.35 6.09
C LYS A 473 -2.21 22.75 5.47
N TYR A 474 -3.24 22.94 4.66
CA TYR A 474 -3.51 24.24 4.06
C TYR A 474 -3.95 25.27 5.08
N TYR A 475 -4.69 24.87 6.11
CA TYR A 475 -5.13 25.73 7.19
C TYR A 475 -3.94 26.27 8.00
N GLY A 476 -2.94 25.42 8.29
CA GLY A 476 -1.70 25.88 8.91
C GLY A 476 -0.90 26.85 8.03
N GLN A 477 -0.85 26.62 6.72
CA GLN A 477 -0.22 27.56 5.77
C GLN A 477 -0.96 28.90 5.70
N PHE A 478 -2.29 28.84 5.66
CA PHE A 478 -3.17 30.00 5.68
C PHE A 478 -2.96 30.85 6.93
N GLN A 479 -2.90 30.24 8.12
CA GLN A 479 -2.64 30.98 9.37
C GLN A 479 -1.28 31.68 9.37
N ASN A 480 -0.22 31.00 8.92
CA ASN A 480 1.12 31.59 8.90
C ASN A 480 1.21 32.75 7.90
N LEU A 481 0.64 32.61 6.70
CA LEU A 481 0.62 33.67 5.69
C LEU A 481 -0.26 34.85 6.11
N LEU A 482 -1.37 34.59 6.81
CA LEU A 482 -2.21 35.63 7.36
C LEU A 482 -1.47 36.41 8.46
N GLU A 483 -0.76 35.73 9.36
CA GLU A 483 0.09 36.37 10.37
C GLU A 483 1.18 37.23 9.73
N GLU A 484 1.85 36.73 8.69
CA GLU A 484 2.84 37.49 7.93
C GLU A 484 2.22 38.72 7.25
N SER A 485 1.04 38.58 6.65
CA SER A 485 0.30 39.68 6.04
C SER A 485 -0.05 40.75 7.08
N VAL A 486 -0.62 40.35 8.23
CA VAL A 486 -0.95 41.28 9.32
C VAL A 486 0.28 42.01 9.84
N LYS A 487 1.42 41.31 9.98
CA LYS A 487 2.68 41.93 10.40
C LYS A 487 3.17 42.97 9.40
N ARG A 488 3.09 42.69 8.09
CA ARG A 488 3.46 43.65 7.03
C ARG A 488 2.54 44.87 7.01
N HIS A 489 1.23 44.69 7.22
CA HIS A 489 0.30 45.81 7.36
C HIS A 489 0.66 46.67 8.58
N TYR A 490 0.95 46.05 9.71
CA TYR A 490 1.38 46.75 10.92
C TYR A 490 2.66 47.56 10.68
N GLU A 491 3.70 46.95 10.09
CA GLU A 491 4.95 47.63 9.74
C GLU A 491 4.72 48.81 8.79
N PHE A 492 3.86 48.65 7.78
CA PHE A 492 3.50 49.73 6.86
C PHE A 492 2.85 50.91 7.58
N TRP A 493 1.90 50.65 8.48
CA TRP A 493 1.25 51.71 9.26
C TRP A 493 2.19 52.37 10.27
N CYS A 494 3.10 51.62 10.88
CA CYS A 494 4.12 52.19 11.76
C CYS A 494 5.06 53.15 11.02
N GLU A 495 5.57 52.75 9.85
CA GLU A 495 6.42 53.61 9.02
C GLU A 495 5.69 54.88 8.58
N LEU A 496 4.41 54.76 8.24
CA LEU A 496 3.59 55.91 7.83
C LEU A 496 3.28 56.89 8.97
N GLN A 497 3.36 56.42 10.22
CA GLN A 497 3.19 57.25 11.41
C GLN A 497 4.48 57.97 11.84
N GLU A 498 5.63 57.65 11.25
CA GLU A 498 6.88 58.35 11.55
C GLU A 498 6.87 59.78 10.99
N ASN A 499 7.61 60.69 11.64
CA ASN A 499 7.65 62.10 11.23
C ASN A 499 8.24 62.31 9.81
N ASN A 500 9.11 61.40 9.35
CA ASN A 500 9.76 61.42 8.03
C ASN A 500 9.77 60.01 7.42
N PRO A 501 8.68 59.54 6.79
CA PRO A 501 8.57 58.17 6.29
C PRO A 501 9.48 57.91 5.08
N ASP A 502 10.08 56.71 5.02
CA ASP A 502 10.83 56.24 3.85
C ASP A 502 9.87 55.73 2.76
N ILE A 503 9.71 56.53 1.71
CA ILE A 503 8.82 56.25 0.57
C ILE A 503 9.20 54.95 -0.15
N GLN A 504 10.50 54.64 -0.25
CA GLN A 504 10.96 53.44 -0.95
C GLN A 504 10.62 52.17 -0.16
N LYS A 505 10.76 52.24 1.17
CA LYS A 505 10.34 51.18 2.08
C LYS A 505 8.83 50.97 2.05
N LEU A 506 8.03 52.05 2.08
CA LEU A 506 6.58 51.98 1.96
C LEU A 506 6.11 51.37 0.63
N PHE A 507 6.74 51.74 -0.49
CA PHE A 507 6.41 51.16 -1.80
C PHE A 507 6.66 49.65 -1.84
N ASN A 508 7.80 49.20 -1.31
CA ASN A 508 8.14 47.78 -1.22
C ASN A 508 7.16 47.02 -0.29
N LEU A 509 6.84 47.59 0.87
CA LEU A 509 5.87 47.01 1.81
C LEU A 509 4.47 46.92 1.18
N GLY A 510 4.02 47.96 0.46
CA GLY A 510 2.73 47.95 -0.23
C GLY A 510 2.64 46.89 -1.33
N GLY A 511 3.70 46.71 -2.13
CA GLY A 511 3.78 45.62 -3.11
C GLY A 511 3.71 44.23 -2.44
N GLN A 512 4.48 44.05 -1.36
CA GLN A 512 4.47 42.81 -0.57
C GLN A 512 3.13 42.53 0.11
N ILE A 513 2.43 43.57 0.57
CA ILE A 513 1.07 43.48 1.14
C ILE A 513 0.11 42.98 0.08
N THR A 514 0.11 43.60 -1.11
CA THR A 514 -0.80 43.24 -2.21
C THR A 514 -0.64 41.77 -2.59
N GLN A 515 0.62 41.32 -2.74
CA GLN A 515 0.92 39.92 -3.04
C GLN A 515 0.48 38.99 -1.91
N SER A 516 0.74 39.34 -0.64
CA SER A 516 0.31 38.50 0.49
C SER A 516 -1.21 38.40 0.64
N VAL A 517 -1.96 39.46 0.28
CA VAL A 517 -3.42 39.45 0.31
C VAL A 517 -3.97 38.53 -0.78
N GLU A 518 -3.40 38.55 -1.99
CA GLU A 518 -3.73 37.61 -3.05
C GLU A 518 -3.43 36.16 -2.63
N ASP A 519 -2.24 35.90 -2.09
CA ASP A 519 -1.84 34.56 -1.63
C ASP A 519 -2.77 34.01 -0.53
N VAL A 520 -3.18 34.87 0.42
CA VAL A 520 -4.12 34.51 1.49
C VAL A 520 -5.50 34.18 0.91
N LYS A 521 -5.97 34.95 -0.09
CA LYS A 521 -7.24 34.71 -0.76
C LYS A 521 -7.22 33.39 -1.55
N ASP A 522 -6.15 33.13 -2.30
CA ASP A 522 -5.97 31.88 -3.05
C ASP A 522 -5.99 30.64 -2.14
N LEU A 523 -5.39 30.75 -0.95
CA LEU A 523 -5.46 29.68 0.05
C LEU A 523 -6.83 29.55 0.70
N TYR A 524 -7.51 30.67 0.96
CA TYR A 524 -8.87 30.67 1.45
C TYR A 524 -9.82 29.97 0.45
N ASP A 525 -9.74 30.30 -0.84
CA ASP A 525 -10.57 29.66 -1.87
C ASP A 525 -10.31 28.15 -1.94
N LYS A 526 -9.04 27.71 -1.86
CA LYS A 526 -8.68 26.28 -1.74
C LYS A 526 -9.24 25.62 -0.49
N LEU A 527 -9.28 26.31 0.65
CA LEU A 527 -9.88 25.79 1.88
C LEU A 527 -11.40 25.66 1.73
N MET A 528 -12.04 26.62 1.06
CA MET A 528 -13.47 26.62 0.79
C MET A 528 -13.89 25.55 -0.23
N GLU A 529 -13.02 25.19 -1.18
CA GLU A 529 -13.23 24.03 -2.08
C GLU A 529 -13.26 22.70 -1.32
N ILE A 530 -12.46 22.57 -0.27
CA ILE A 530 -12.40 21.37 0.56
C ILE A 530 -13.58 21.34 1.53
N ASN A 531 -13.76 22.41 2.31
CA ASN A 531 -14.86 22.53 3.26
C ASN A 531 -15.40 23.98 3.34
N PRO A 532 -16.56 24.25 2.70
CA PRO A 532 -17.19 25.56 2.73
C PRO A 532 -17.75 26.01 4.07
N ASN A 533 -17.88 25.09 5.04
CA ASN A 533 -18.59 25.30 6.30
C ASN A 533 -17.65 25.27 7.52
N HIS A 534 -16.34 25.42 7.30
CA HIS A 534 -15.39 25.47 8.39
C HIS A 534 -15.46 26.82 9.13
N ILE A 535 -15.92 26.81 10.39
CA ILE A 535 -16.26 28.03 11.15
C ILE A 535 -15.02 28.89 11.39
N ASN A 536 -13.91 28.30 11.84
CA ASN A 536 -12.72 29.06 12.19
C ASN A 536 -12.07 29.72 10.97
N THR A 537 -12.12 29.09 9.79
CA THR A 537 -11.60 29.70 8.55
C THR A 537 -12.43 30.90 8.15
N LEU A 538 -13.77 30.77 8.18
CA LEU A 538 -14.69 31.87 7.88
C LEU A 538 -14.50 33.02 8.87
N ARG A 539 -14.37 32.73 10.17
CA ARG A 539 -14.16 33.76 11.20
C ARG A 539 -12.84 34.52 11.02
N ILE A 540 -11.72 33.80 10.92
CA ILE A 540 -10.39 34.42 10.81
C ILE A 540 -10.32 35.25 9.52
N PHE A 541 -10.79 34.72 8.40
CA PHE A 541 -10.76 35.45 7.13
C PHE A 541 -11.75 36.63 7.12
N GLY A 542 -12.95 36.46 7.67
CA GLY A 542 -13.93 37.52 7.81
C GLY A 542 -13.44 38.68 8.68
N GLN A 543 -12.79 38.38 9.80
CA GLN A 543 -12.13 39.37 10.65
C GLN A 543 -10.98 40.06 9.93
N PHE A 544 -10.13 39.31 9.22
CA PHE A 544 -9.04 39.88 8.42
C PHE A 544 -9.55 40.86 7.35
N GLN A 545 -10.64 40.52 6.66
CA GLN A 545 -11.26 41.40 5.66
C GLN A 545 -11.86 42.67 6.29
N ASN A 546 -12.51 42.53 7.46
CA ASN A 546 -13.16 43.64 8.15
C ASN A 546 -12.16 44.57 8.84
N GLU A 547 -11.23 44.03 9.62
CA GLU A 547 -10.36 44.82 10.50
C GLU A 547 -9.04 45.25 9.85
N VAL A 548 -8.49 44.45 8.92
CA VAL A 548 -7.15 44.71 8.33
C VAL A 548 -7.27 45.35 6.95
N ILE A 549 -8.11 44.77 6.08
CA ILE A 549 -8.32 45.29 4.72
C ILE A 549 -9.35 46.42 4.70
N ASN A 550 -10.24 46.48 5.70
CA ASN A 550 -11.34 47.45 5.79
C ASN A 550 -12.36 47.32 4.64
N ALA A 551 -12.66 46.06 4.27
CA ALA A 551 -13.66 45.69 3.27
C ALA A 551 -14.97 45.22 3.96
N ASP A 552 -15.61 46.14 4.67
CA ASP A 552 -16.69 45.88 5.64
C ASP A 552 -17.83 45.00 5.09
N SER A 553 -18.29 45.26 3.87
CA SER A 553 -19.44 44.54 3.29
C SER A 553 -19.17 43.04 3.06
N LEU A 554 -17.94 42.68 2.66
CA LEU A 554 -17.55 41.29 2.44
C LEU A 554 -17.21 40.60 3.76
N GLY A 555 -16.47 41.29 4.64
CA GLY A 555 -16.09 40.76 5.95
C GLY A 555 -17.31 40.42 6.81
N ILE A 556 -18.27 41.34 6.92
CA ILE A 556 -19.52 41.13 7.68
C ILE A 556 -20.31 39.95 7.13
N ARG A 557 -20.46 39.83 5.80
CA ARG A 557 -21.20 38.72 5.18
C ARG A 557 -20.59 37.35 5.49
N ILE A 558 -19.25 37.27 5.51
CA ILE A 558 -18.54 36.02 5.84
C ILE A 558 -18.71 35.69 7.33
N LEU A 559 -18.69 36.69 8.20
CA LEU A 559 -18.92 36.53 9.64
C LEU A 559 -20.36 36.11 9.95
N GLU A 560 -21.35 36.70 9.31
CA GLU A 560 -22.76 36.29 9.40
C GLU A 560 -22.97 34.84 8.94
N LYS A 561 -22.29 34.44 7.88
CA LYS A 561 -22.32 33.04 7.44
C LYS A 561 -21.75 32.11 8.52
N ALA A 562 -20.64 32.49 9.15
CA ALA A 562 -20.02 31.70 10.21
C ALA A 562 -20.95 31.54 11.43
N THR A 563 -21.62 32.61 11.87
CA THR A 563 -22.56 32.57 13.00
C THR A 563 -23.81 31.74 12.68
N GLN A 564 -24.32 31.80 11.45
CA GLN A 564 -25.43 30.95 11.02
C GLN A 564 -25.09 29.46 11.11
N ILE A 565 -23.88 29.07 10.68
CA ILE A 565 -23.42 27.69 10.74
C ILE A 565 -23.24 27.25 12.20
N GLU A 566 -22.64 28.08 13.04
CA GLU A 566 -22.44 27.79 14.47
C GLU A 566 -23.78 27.58 15.20
N ASN A 567 -24.75 28.48 14.99
CA ASN A 567 -26.08 28.36 15.56
C ASN A 567 -26.81 27.10 15.08
N ALA A 568 -26.64 26.74 13.80
CA ALA A 568 -27.17 25.48 13.27
C ALA A 568 -26.53 24.28 13.97
N GLN A 569 -25.20 24.26 14.14
CA GLN A 569 -24.50 23.14 14.80
C GLN A 569 -24.92 22.97 16.26
N GLN A 570 -25.08 24.06 17.01
CA GLN A 570 -25.54 24.01 18.41
C GLN A 570 -26.97 23.45 18.56
N ALA A 571 -27.82 23.59 17.55
CA ALA A 571 -29.17 23.03 17.57
C ALA A 571 -29.22 21.50 17.32
N TYR A 572 -28.20 20.93 16.67
CA TYR A 572 -28.14 19.50 16.28
C TYR A 572 -27.29 18.62 17.21
N SER A 573 -26.63 19.18 18.24
CA SER A 573 -25.60 18.52 19.06
C SER A 573 -26.05 17.31 19.90
N ASN A 574 -27.32 16.92 19.88
CA ASN A 574 -27.83 15.86 20.76
C ASN A 574 -27.86 14.45 20.14
N GLU A 575 -27.76 14.23 18.82
CA GLU A 575 -28.09 12.89 18.26
C GLU A 575 -27.21 12.31 17.12
N THR A 576 -26.19 12.97 16.57
CA THR A 576 -25.42 12.38 15.44
C THR A 576 -23.92 12.18 15.71
N GLN A 577 -23.45 10.93 15.51
CA GLN A 577 -22.04 10.51 15.65
C GLN A 577 -21.11 11.16 14.61
N THR A 578 -21.65 11.81 13.57
CA THR A 578 -20.93 12.30 12.38
C THR A 578 -20.03 13.51 12.62
N GLU A 579 -20.18 14.25 13.73
CA GLU A 579 -19.42 15.49 13.96
C GLU A 579 -18.29 15.39 15.01
N LYS A 580 -18.11 14.24 15.68
CA LYS A 580 -17.12 14.11 16.77
C LYS A 580 -15.68 14.45 16.37
N TYR A 581 -15.30 14.11 15.14
CA TYR A 581 -13.99 14.42 14.57
C TYR A 581 -14.10 15.22 13.26
N GLY A 582 -15.21 15.92 13.05
CA GLY A 582 -15.39 16.81 11.91
C GLY A 582 -14.34 17.94 11.93
N GLU A 583 -14.16 18.64 10.82
CA GLU A 583 -13.14 19.69 10.74
C GLU A 583 -13.42 20.88 11.68
N ASN A 584 -14.68 21.11 12.05
CA ASN A 584 -15.09 22.08 13.08
C ASN A 584 -14.88 21.59 14.52
N SER A 585 -14.51 20.32 14.69
CA SER A 585 -14.26 19.73 16.01
C SER A 585 -12.91 20.20 16.55
N ASN A 586 -12.89 20.47 17.86
CA ASN A 586 -11.72 20.83 18.66
C ASN A 586 -10.77 19.64 18.91
N THR A 587 -10.59 18.79 17.89
CA THR A 587 -9.89 17.50 17.93
C THR A 587 -8.40 17.68 17.66
N CYS A 588 -7.56 17.02 18.46
CA CYS A 588 -6.14 16.93 18.18
C CYS A 588 -5.87 15.89 17.09
N ILE A 589 -5.14 16.31 16.06
CA ILE A 589 -4.72 15.50 14.94
C ILE A 589 -3.21 15.37 15.00
N MET A 590 -2.75 14.14 15.13
CA MET A 590 -1.34 13.82 15.20
C MET A 590 -1.01 12.73 14.18
N THR A 591 0.09 12.92 13.45
CA THR A 591 0.57 11.96 12.47
C THR A 591 1.89 11.36 12.93
N CYS A 592 1.95 10.03 13.00
CA CYS A 592 3.15 9.29 13.37
C CYS A 592 3.65 8.45 12.20
N SER A 593 4.95 8.21 12.15
CA SER A 593 5.54 7.28 11.19
C SER A 593 5.15 5.85 11.55
N ALA A 594 4.70 5.08 10.57
CA ALA A 594 4.44 3.66 10.73
C ALA A 594 5.60 2.81 10.20
N GLU A 595 6.67 3.41 9.68
CA GLU A 595 7.81 2.65 9.15
C GLU A 595 8.58 1.90 10.25
N THR A 596 9.06 0.70 9.94
CA THR A 596 9.76 -0.17 10.91
C THR A 596 10.93 0.49 11.62
N LYS A 597 11.72 1.34 10.93
CA LYS A 597 12.89 2.03 11.53
C LYS A 597 12.52 3.22 12.41
N SER A 598 11.35 3.81 12.22
CA SER A 598 10.92 5.05 12.89
C SER A 598 9.53 4.91 13.51
N LEU A 599 9.17 3.69 13.90
CA LEU A 599 7.82 3.34 14.31
C LEU A 599 7.38 4.18 15.51
N GLY A 600 6.27 4.89 15.38
CA GLY A 600 5.74 5.74 16.45
C GLY A 600 6.41 7.11 16.59
N LEU A 601 7.32 7.50 15.67
CA LEU A 601 7.90 8.84 15.64
C LEU A 601 6.87 9.87 15.15
N ILE A 602 6.64 10.92 15.94
CA ILE A 602 5.68 11.99 15.64
C ILE A 602 6.25 12.87 14.50
N GLN A 603 5.55 12.87 13.36
CA GLN A 603 5.93 13.66 12.18
C GLN A 603 5.27 15.05 12.16
N SER A 604 4.04 15.15 12.66
CA SER A 604 3.32 16.42 12.73
C SER A 604 2.14 16.36 13.69
N CYS A 605 1.75 17.51 14.24
CA CYS A 605 0.54 17.71 15.01
C CYS A 605 -0.06 19.11 14.73
N ASN A 606 -1.36 19.25 14.98
CA ASN A 606 -2.07 20.53 14.95
C ASN A 606 -1.92 21.28 16.30
N LYS A 607 -2.44 22.52 16.38
CA LYS A 607 -2.26 23.41 17.55
C LYS A 607 -2.99 22.89 18.80
N GLU A 608 -4.00 22.06 18.59
CA GLU A 608 -4.85 21.46 19.61
C GLU A 608 -4.09 20.55 20.58
N ILE A 609 -2.85 20.17 20.25
CA ILE A 609 -1.94 19.44 21.14
C ILE A 609 -1.57 20.23 22.41
N GLU A 610 -1.69 21.56 22.37
CA GLU A 610 -1.44 22.43 23.52
C GLU A 610 -2.42 22.17 24.68
N LYS A 611 -3.55 21.53 24.41
CA LYS A 611 -4.46 21.03 25.46
C LYS A 611 -3.84 19.96 26.34
N LEU A 612 -2.80 19.28 25.87
CA LEU A 612 -1.98 18.36 26.68
C LEU A 612 -0.77 19.06 27.34
N GLY A 613 -0.68 20.39 27.23
CA GLY A 613 0.39 21.21 27.81
C GLY A 613 1.69 21.21 27.00
N TYR A 614 1.72 20.57 25.84
CA TYR A 614 2.90 20.49 24.97
C TYR A 614 2.83 21.50 23.84
N HIS A 615 3.96 22.13 23.53
CA HIS A 615 4.09 22.87 22.27
C HIS A 615 4.45 21.93 21.12
N LYS A 616 4.04 22.31 19.90
CA LYS A 616 4.28 21.53 18.68
C LYS A 616 5.75 21.14 18.48
N TYR A 617 6.67 22.07 18.70
CA TYR A 617 8.12 21.82 18.52
C TYR A 617 8.71 20.85 19.55
N GLU A 618 8.05 20.66 20.70
CA GLU A 618 8.51 19.73 21.75
C GLU A 618 8.19 18.28 21.40
N LEU A 619 7.19 18.04 20.55
CA LEU A 619 6.70 16.71 20.20
C LEU A 619 7.14 16.24 18.82
N ILE A 620 7.38 17.15 17.87
CA ILE A 620 7.91 16.77 16.56
C ILE A 620 9.26 16.04 16.74
N ASN A 621 9.43 14.92 16.03
CA ASN A 621 10.59 14.03 16.11
C ASN A 621 10.78 13.34 17.48
N GLN A 622 9.78 13.38 18.36
CA GLN A 622 9.73 12.55 19.56
C GLN A 622 8.87 11.30 19.30
N PHE A 623 9.04 10.27 20.13
CA PHE A 623 8.17 9.09 20.09
C PHE A 623 6.82 9.37 20.76
N ILE A 624 5.76 8.73 20.25
CA ILE A 624 4.40 8.83 20.79
C ILE A 624 4.31 8.40 22.26
N THR A 625 5.23 7.56 22.73
CA THR A 625 5.36 7.12 24.12
C THR A 625 5.47 8.28 25.12
N ARG A 626 5.89 9.47 24.68
CA ARG A 626 5.94 10.69 25.51
C ARG A 626 4.57 11.26 25.89
N VAL A 627 3.52 10.92 25.14
CA VAL A 627 2.17 11.49 25.30
C VAL A 627 1.22 10.50 26.01
N MET A 628 1.77 9.42 26.58
CA MET A 628 0.99 8.37 27.25
C MET A 628 1.62 7.97 28.59
N PRO A 629 0.82 7.49 29.56
CA PRO A 629 1.32 6.94 30.81
C PRO A 629 2.34 5.82 30.59
N LYS A 630 3.32 5.73 31.50
CA LYS A 630 4.45 4.79 31.39
C LYS A 630 4.01 3.33 31.27
N CYS A 631 2.95 2.93 31.98
CA CYS A 631 2.38 1.58 31.89
C CYS A 631 1.95 1.18 30.47
N TYR A 632 1.52 2.14 29.64
CA TYR A 632 1.23 1.91 28.23
C TYR A 632 2.49 2.03 27.38
N ALA A 633 3.33 3.03 27.65
CA ALA A 633 4.58 3.27 26.91
C ALA A 633 5.48 2.02 26.88
N ASP A 634 5.64 1.33 28.01
CA ASP A 634 6.52 0.15 28.14
C ASP A 634 6.15 -1.01 27.19
N ASN A 635 4.88 -1.12 26.81
CA ASN A 635 4.37 -2.18 25.93
C ASN A 635 3.92 -1.66 24.55
N HIS A 636 3.92 -0.34 24.33
CA HIS A 636 3.32 0.26 23.13
C HIS A 636 4.02 -0.18 21.85
N ASP A 637 5.35 -0.25 21.87
CA ASP A 637 6.15 -0.67 20.72
C ASP A 637 5.81 -2.09 20.29
N LYS A 638 5.56 -2.99 21.26
CA LYS A 638 5.14 -4.38 21.01
C LYS A 638 3.74 -4.42 20.41
N PHE A 639 2.84 -3.53 20.81
CA PHE A 639 1.49 -3.48 20.22
C PHE A 639 1.53 -3.00 18.77
N MET A 640 2.33 -1.97 18.48
CA MET A 640 2.50 -1.46 17.12
C MET A 640 3.18 -2.51 16.22
N SER A 641 4.26 -3.14 16.70
CA SER A 641 4.97 -4.17 15.93
C SER A 641 4.06 -5.37 15.65
N LYS A 642 3.34 -5.85 16.68
CA LYS A 642 2.38 -6.95 16.53
C LYS A 642 1.30 -6.60 15.50
N TYR A 643 0.76 -5.39 15.52
CA TYR A 643 -0.26 -5.00 14.54
C TYR A 643 0.28 -4.97 13.11
N LEU A 644 1.46 -4.39 12.89
CA LEU A 644 2.10 -4.43 11.56
C LEU A 644 2.46 -5.85 11.12
N GLU A 645 2.75 -6.74 12.07
CA GLU A 645 3.10 -8.13 11.81
C GLU A 645 1.90 -9.04 11.53
N THR A 646 0.75 -8.80 12.17
CA THR A 646 -0.43 -9.66 12.04
C THR A 646 -1.50 -9.09 11.12
N ASN A 647 -1.53 -7.77 10.91
CA ASN A 647 -2.66 -7.03 10.32
C ASN A 647 -4.00 -7.27 11.06
N GLU A 648 -3.96 -7.92 12.22
CA GLU A 648 -5.13 -8.21 13.04
C GLU A 648 -5.22 -7.14 14.12
N SER A 649 -6.07 -6.13 13.91
CA SER A 649 -6.50 -5.30 15.02
C SER A 649 -8.01 -5.25 15.10
N LYS A 650 -8.51 -5.41 16.33
CA LYS A 650 -9.90 -5.05 16.67
C LYS A 650 -10.07 -3.54 16.90
N ILE A 651 -9.00 -2.74 16.74
CA ILE A 651 -8.85 -1.39 17.32
C ILE A 651 -8.76 -0.29 16.25
N VAL A 652 -8.20 -0.57 15.07
CA VAL A 652 -8.05 0.42 14.00
C VAL A 652 -9.41 0.82 13.47
N GLY A 653 -9.60 2.13 13.29
CA GLY A 653 -10.88 2.68 12.84
C GLY A 653 -12.02 2.50 13.84
N LYS A 654 -11.74 2.21 15.12
CA LYS A 654 -12.74 2.24 16.19
C LYS A 654 -12.42 3.31 17.22
N GLU A 655 -13.47 3.97 17.72
CA GLU A 655 -13.35 4.89 18.83
C GLU A 655 -13.09 4.12 20.13
N ARG A 656 -12.15 4.61 20.93
CA ARG A 656 -11.94 4.12 22.30
C ARG A 656 -11.57 5.26 23.23
N THR A 657 -11.93 5.12 24.49
CA THR A 657 -11.42 6.00 25.54
C THR A 657 -10.02 5.53 25.94
N VAL A 658 -9.06 6.44 25.93
CA VAL A 658 -7.68 6.22 26.36
C VAL A 658 -7.27 7.34 27.31
N TYR A 659 -6.25 7.10 28.11
CA TYR A 659 -5.69 8.13 28.99
C TYR A 659 -4.38 8.64 28.39
N CYS A 660 -4.35 9.90 27.99
CA CYS A 660 -3.15 10.60 27.57
C CYS A 660 -2.44 11.19 28.79
N GLN A 661 -1.13 11.44 28.68
CA GLN A 661 -0.36 12.10 29.72
C GLN A 661 -0.16 13.58 29.37
N HIS A 662 -0.54 14.46 30.31
CA HIS A 662 -0.26 15.88 30.23
C HIS A 662 1.22 16.15 30.55
N LYS A 663 1.77 17.28 30.11
CA LYS A 663 3.18 17.67 30.35
C LYS A 663 3.58 17.68 31.84
N ASN A 664 2.64 17.93 32.74
CA ASN A 664 2.86 17.90 34.19
C ASN A 664 2.82 16.49 34.82
N GLY A 665 2.66 15.43 34.02
CA GLY A 665 2.61 14.05 34.47
C GLY A 665 1.21 13.51 34.78
N SER A 666 0.16 14.35 34.76
CA SER A 666 -1.22 13.94 35.06
C SER A 666 -1.90 13.23 33.89
N ILE A 667 -2.94 12.43 34.16
CA ILE A 667 -3.70 11.74 33.12
C ILE A 667 -4.93 12.54 32.68
N ILE A 668 -5.18 12.55 31.37
CA ILE A 668 -6.34 13.18 30.74
C ILE A 668 -7.07 12.13 29.89
N PRO A 669 -8.36 11.84 30.16
CA PRO A 669 -9.15 10.92 29.37
C PRO A 669 -9.49 11.55 28.01
N CYS A 670 -9.14 10.85 26.95
CA CYS A 670 -9.33 11.26 25.57
C CYS A 670 -10.08 10.17 24.81
N LEU A 671 -11.02 10.58 23.96
CA LEU A 671 -11.56 9.72 22.92
C LEU A 671 -10.53 9.66 21.78
N LEU A 672 -10.03 8.48 21.44
CA LEU A 672 -9.03 8.25 20.40
C LEU A 672 -9.62 7.39 19.29
N MET A 673 -9.36 7.81 18.06
CA MET A 673 -9.49 7.03 16.84
C MET A 673 -8.17 7.14 16.06
N PHE A 674 -7.71 6.05 15.46
CA PHE A 674 -6.58 6.13 14.54
C PHE A 674 -6.82 5.30 13.27
N LYS A 675 -6.24 5.75 12.17
CA LYS A 675 -6.21 5.05 10.87
C LYS A 675 -4.78 5.03 10.33
N ILE A 676 -4.47 4.06 9.47
CA ILE A 676 -3.20 4.03 8.73
C ILE A 676 -3.47 4.51 7.31
N LEU A 677 -2.73 5.52 6.87
CA LEU A 677 -2.74 5.99 5.50
C LEU A 677 -1.49 5.51 4.77
N PRO A 678 -1.63 4.76 3.67
CA PRO A 678 -0.54 4.54 2.75
C PRO A 678 -0.32 5.80 1.90
N GLN A 679 0.93 6.26 1.81
CA GLN A 679 1.34 7.32 0.88
C GLN A 679 2.65 6.91 0.18
N LEU A 680 2.60 6.61 -1.13
CA LEU A 680 3.75 6.14 -1.91
C LEU A 680 5.04 6.96 -1.72
N LYS A 681 4.91 8.29 -1.58
CA LYS A 681 6.04 9.22 -1.52
C LYS A 681 6.67 9.36 -0.13
N LYS A 682 5.94 9.02 0.93
CA LYS A 682 6.25 9.42 2.31
C LYS A 682 6.19 8.28 3.33
N GLY A 683 6.02 7.05 2.86
CA GLY A 683 5.88 5.86 3.70
C GLY A 683 4.48 5.69 4.27
N LEU A 684 4.28 4.62 5.04
CA LEU A 684 3.07 4.42 5.83
C LEU A 684 3.02 5.42 6.97
N ARG A 685 1.86 6.05 7.17
CA ARG A 685 1.62 7.02 8.24
C ARG A 685 0.43 6.61 9.06
N MET A 686 0.56 6.68 10.38
CA MET A 686 -0.57 6.60 11.30
C MET A 686 -1.12 8.01 11.52
N VAL A 687 -2.42 8.20 11.32
CA VAL A 687 -3.11 9.42 11.68
C VAL A 687 -4.02 9.11 12.87
N SER A 688 -3.76 9.77 13.98
CA SER A 688 -4.59 9.70 15.19
C SER A 688 -5.40 10.97 15.35
N PHE A 689 -6.69 10.79 15.60
CA PHE A 689 -7.63 11.80 16.04
C PHE A 689 -7.92 11.55 17.50
N PHE A 690 -7.69 12.53 18.36
CA PHE A 690 -8.14 12.42 19.74
C PHE A 690 -8.77 13.71 20.25
N LYS A 691 -9.85 13.55 21.00
CA LYS A 691 -10.61 14.64 21.62
C LYS A 691 -10.65 14.42 23.12
N VAL A 692 -10.26 15.43 23.89
CA VAL A 692 -10.40 15.41 25.35
C VAL A 692 -11.90 15.29 25.70
N LEU A 693 -12.24 14.42 26.64
CA LEU A 693 -13.63 14.23 27.06
C LEU A 693 -14.19 15.48 27.73
N GLU A 694 -15.43 15.83 27.38
CA GLU A 694 -16.17 16.93 28.00
C GLU A 694 -16.48 16.57 29.48
N ASN A 695 -16.48 17.56 30.37
CA ASN A 695 -16.64 17.40 31.83
C ASN A 695 -15.49 16.67 32.57
N PHE A 696 -14.28 16.65 32.01
CA PHE A 696 -13.10 16.17 32.74
C PHE A 696 -12.85 16.99 34.02
N ASP A 697 -13.04 18.31 33.96
CA ASP A 697 -12.78 19.23 35.08
C ASP A 697 -13.64 18.96 36.32
N SER A 698 -14.79 18.30 36.17
CA SER A 698 -15.67 17.93 37.28
C SER A 698 -15.39 16.55 37.86
N ASN A 699 -14.66 15.69 37.14
CA ASN A 699 -14.45 14.30 37.53
C ASN A 699 -13.00 14.06 37.99
N HIS A 700 -12.80 13.00 38.77
CA HIS A 700 -11.49 12.59 39.26
C HIS A 700 -11.16 11.21 38.70
N TYR A 701 -9.99 11.06 38.09
CA TYR A 701 -9.56 9.83 37.43
C TYR A 701 -8.32 9.27 38.10
N ILE A 702 -8.37 7.96 38.40
CA ILE A 702 -7.25 7.19 38.92
C ILE A 702 -7.11 5.93 38.06
N LEU A 703 -5.94 5.75 37.45
CA LEU A 703 -5.57 4.55 36.71
C LEU A 703 -4.70 3.68 37.62
N PHE A 704 -5.02 2.39 37.77
CA PHE A 704 -4.27 1.48 38.64
C PHE A 704 -4.24 0.05 38.09
N ASN A 705 -3.30 -0.75 38.58
CA ASN A 705 -3.23 -2.17 38.24
C ASN A 705 -4.28 -2.97 39.04
N PRO A 706 -5.15 -3.78 38.42
CA PRO A 706 -6.14 -4.57 39.14
C PRO A 706 -5.55 -5.68 40.03
N THR A 707 -4.31 -6.11 39.82
CA THR A 707 -3.67 -7.18 40.62
C THR A 707 -2.74 -6.66 41.70
N THR A 708 -1.88 -5.70 41.36
CA THR A 708 -0.91 -5.12 42.31
C THR A 708 -1.42 -3.86 43.00
N PHE A 709 -2.53 -3.30 42.54
CA PHE A 709 -3.13 -2.05 43.04
C PHE A 709 -2.22 -0.83 42.95
N LEU A 710 -1.13 -0.94 42.18
CA LEU A 710 -0.18 0.14 41.94
C LEU A 710 -0.83 1.22 41.08
N ILE A 711 -0.64 2.49 41.47
CA ILE A 711 -1.25 3.64 40.78
C ILE A 711 -0.42 3.98 39.53
N TYR A 712 -1.03 3.83 38.36
CA TYR A 712 -0.42 4.13 37.07
C TYR A 712 -0.61 5.58 36.62
N GLY A 713 -1.64 6.28 37.12
CA GLY A 713 -1.91 7.65 36.70
C GLY A 713 -2.96 8.34 37.55
N LEU A 714 -2.81 9.65 37.73
CA LEU A 714 -3.71 10.50 38.50
C LEU A 714 -4.09 11.74 37.69
N SER A 715 -5.37 12.10 37.67
CA SER A 715 -5.82 13.37 37.07
C SER A 715 -5.40 14.57 37.94
N GLN A 716 -5.19 15.73 37.32
CA GLN A 716 -4.84 16.96 38.05
C GLN A 716 -5.86 17.30 39.15
N ASN A 717 -7.14 17.08 38.89
CA ASN A 717 -8.23 17.36 39.83
C ASN A 717 -8.10 16.58 41.15
N CYS A 718 -7.43 15.41 41.14
CA CYS A 718 -7.16 14.65 42.36
C CYS A 718 -6.21 15.41 43.30
N GLN A 719 -5.24 16.12 42.74
CA GLN A 719 -4.34 16.96 43.50
C GLN A 719 -5.06 18.19 44.03
N ASP A 720 -5.83 18.86 43.19
CA ASP A 720 -6.47 20.13 43.55
C ASP A 720 -7.58 19.94 44.59
N SER A 721 -8.34 18.84 44.52
CA SER A 721 -9.48 18.58 45.42
C SER A 721 -9.13 17.74 46.65
N PHE A 722 -8.21 16.77 46.52
CA PHE A 722 -7.89 15.84 47.60
C PHE A 722 -6.45 15.96 48.11
N GLY A 723 -5.61 16.77 47.48
CA GLY A 723 -4.20 16.93 47.86
C GLY A 723 -3.32 15.73 47.51
N ILE A 724 -3.75 14.86 46.57
CA ILE A 724 -2.97 13.69 46.14
C ILE A 724 -2.05 14.12 44.99
N PRO A 725 -0.72 14.21 45.20
CA PRO A 725 0.20 14.70 44.20
C PRO A 725 0.42 13.68 43.08
N VAL A 726 0.52 14.20 41.86
CA VAL A 726 0.66 13.41 40.62
C VAL A 726 1.98 12.61 40.58
N ASN A 727 2.99 13.02 41.36
CA ASN A 727 4.29 12.34 41.46
C ASN A 727 4.20 10.91 42.01
N PHE A 728 3.10 10.55 42.68
CA PHE A 728 2.87 9.18 43.16
C PHE A 728 2.45 8.20 42.06
N SER A 729 2.21 8.67 40.84
CA SER A 729 1.95 7.78 39.71
C SER A 729 3.23 7.11 39.21
N TYR A 730 3.06 5.86 38.76
CA TYR A 730 4.13 5.02 38.24
C TYR A 730 4.97 5.73 37.17
N GLY A 731 6.27 5.84 37.42
CA GLY A 731 7.22 6.37 36.46
C GLY A 731 7.46 7.88 36.52
N ASN A 732 6.73 8.61 37.35
CA ASN A 732 6.99 10.03 37.57
C ASN A 732 8.12 10.29 38.59
N ASN A 733 8.37 9.36 39.53
CA ASN A 733 9.43 9.44 40.54
C ASN A 733 10.14 8.08 40.77
N ALA A 734 11.33 8.10 41.37
CA ALA A 734 12.12 6.89 41.68
C ALA A 734 11.45 5.93 42.68
N HIS A 735 10.64 6.46 43.62
CA HIS A 735 9.91 5.69 44.63
C HIS A 735 8.43 5.41 44.28
N SER A 736 8.04 5.56 43.01
CA SER A 736 6.63 5.40 42.59
C SER A 736 6.07 3.98 42.73
N ASN A 737 6.91 2.98 43.04
CA ASN A 737 6.50 1.58 43.13
C ASN A 737 5.84 1.20 44.46
N ASP A 738 5.98 2.05 45.48
CA ASP A 738 5.52 1.77 46.84
C ASP A 738 4.09 2.30 47.11
N PHE A 739 3.53 3.07 46.16
CA PHE A 739 2.22 3.70 46.29
C PHE A 739 1.10 2.87 45.65
N THR A 740 0.31 2.21 46.49
CA THR A 740 -0.85 1.40 46.09
C THR A 740 -2.18 2.05 46.52
N MET A 741 -3.28 1.64 45.88
CA MET A 741 -4.63 2.12 46.20
C MET A 741 -5.06 1.88 47.64
N GLU A 742 -4.50 0.88 48.31
CA GLU A 742 -4.75 0.56 49.73
C GLU A 742 -4.36 1.71 50.67
N ILE A 743 -3.40 2.54 50.28
CA ILE A 743 -2.97 3.70 51.07
C ILE A 743 -4.03 4.81 51.02
N LEU A 744 -4.80 4.90 49.93
CA LEU A 744 -5.79 5.95 49.69
C LEU A 744 -7.20 5.58 50.19
N ILE A 745 -7.54 4.29 50.25
CA ILE A 745 -8.88 3.79 50.54
C ILE A 745 -8.85 2.90 51.80
N LEU A 746 -9.52 3.34 52.87
CA LEU A 746 -9.59 2.61 54.15
C LEU A 746 -10.25 1.21 54.03
N ASP A 747 -11.28 1.06 53.19
CA ASP A 747 -12.06 -0.18 53.01
C ASP A 747 -11.79 -0.87 51.66
N PHE A 748 -10.54 -0.88 51.21
CA PHE A 748 -10.17 -1.34 49.87
C PHE A 748 -10.53 -2.81 49.60
N ASN A 749 -10.38 -3.70 50.60
CA ASN A 749 -10.68 -5.14 50.45
C ASN A 749 -12.15 -5.42 50.11
N HIS A 750 -13.08 -4.65 50.69
CA HIS A 750 -14.51 -4.77 50.42
C HIS A 750 -14.91 -4.22 49.03
N LEU A 751 -14.16 -3.22 48.53
CA LEU A 751 -14.30 -2.72 47.16
C LEU A 751 -13.86 -3.79 46.14
N VAL A 752 -12.71 -4.43 46.38
CA VAL A 752 -12.15 -5.47 45.49
C VAL A 752 -13.05 -6.69 45.41
N GLU A 753 -13.64 -7.14 46.52
CA GLU A 753 -14.62 -8.23 46.52
C GLU A 753 -15.87 -7.90 45.68
N LYS A 754 -16.39 -6.68 45.78
CA LYS A 754 -17.53 -6.23 44.97
C LYS A 754 -17.20 -6.07 43.48
N LEU A 755 -15.99 -5.61 43.15
CA LEU A 755 -15.51 -5.52 41.77
C LEU A 755 -15.27 -6.89 41.13
N LYS A 756 -14.90 -7.92 41.92
CA LYS A 756 -14.74 -9.31 41.42
C LYS A 756 -16.07 -10.00 41.12
N VAL A 757 -17.13 -9.69 41.86
CA VAL A 757 -18.48 -10.27 41.67
C VAL A 757 -19.19 -9.71 40.43
N SER A 758 -18.69 -8.63 39.85
CA SER A 758 -19.34 -7.86 38.79
C SER A 758 -18.51 -7.77 37.51
N GLN A 759 -18.19 -8.92 36.91
CA GLN A 759 -17.47 -8.94 35.62
C GLN A 759 -18.34 -8.52 34.42
N ASP A 760 -19.66 -8.43 34.60
CA ASP A 760 -20.59 -7.96 33.57
C ASP A 760 -21.09 -6.54 33.88
N ASN A 761 -20.56 -5.56 33.16
CA ASN A 761 -21.05 -4.18 32.97
C ASN A 761 -21.76 -3.53 34.17
N ILE A 762 -21.02 -2.76 34.98
CA ILE A 762 -21.60 -2.06 36.11
C ILE A 762 -21.39 -0.53 36.05
N GLN A 763 -22.50 0.17 35.81
CA GLN A 763 -22.76 1.55 36.21
C GLN A 763 -23.36 1.58 37.62
N THR A 764 -22.63 1.16 38.67
CA THR A 764 -23.07 1.40 40.05
C THR A 764 -22.10 2.34 40.74
N ALA A 765 -22.65 3.45 41.23
CA ALA A 765 -21.93 4.41 42.04
C ALA A 765 -21.83 3.87 43.48
N PHE A 766 -20.62 3.59 43.94
CA PHE A 766 -20.37 3.25 45.34
C PHE A 766 -19.83 4.49 46.08
N PRO A 767 -20.37 4.82 47.26
CA PRO A 767 -19.77 5.85 48.10
C PRO A 767 -18.38 5.40 48.55
N LEU A 768 -17.35 6.15 48.18
CA LEU A 768 -15.96 5.90 48.53
C LEU A 768 -15.49 6.98 49.51
N GLN A 769 -14.90 6.58 50.63
CA GLN A 769 -14.17 7.50 51.52
C GLN A 769 -12.67 7.43 51.21
N LEU A 770 -12.08 8.58 50.89
CA LEU A 770 -10.64 8.74 50.66
C LEU A 770 -9.99 9.28 51.93
N ASP A 771 -8.92 8.64 52.39
CA ASP A 771 -8.12 9.12 53.52
C ASP A 771 -6.75 9.59 53.03
N THR A 772 -6.57 10.91 52.94
CA THR A 772 -5.32 11.53 52.51
C THR A 772 -4.41 11.93 53.68
N THR A 773 -4.80 11.64 54.93
CA THR A 773 -4.05 12.06 56.12
C THR A 773 -2.68 11.40 56.23
N LYS A 774 -2.53 10.18 55.70
CA LYS A 774 -1.25 9.44 55.66
C LYS A 774 -0.25 10.01 54.65
N LEU A 775 -0.74 10.65 53.58
CA LEU A 775 0.11 11.21 52.52
C LEU A 775 0.93 12.42 53.01
N GLN A 776 0.34 13.26 53.87
CA GLN A 776 1.02 14.45 54.41
C GLN A 776 2.26 14.09 55.24
N LYS A 777 2.25 12.95 55.97
CA LYS A 777 3.39 12.55 56.80
C LYS A 777 4.62 12.09 56.00
N GLN A 778 4.42 11.53 54.81
CA GLN A 778 5.52 11.13 53.93
C GLN A 778 6.04 12.32 53.10
N PHE A 779 5.19 13.25 52.69
CA PHE A 779 5.58 14.42 51.89
C PHE A 779 6.51 15.41 52.61
N PHE A 780 6.31 15.63 53.92
CA PHE A 780 7.15 16.56 54.70
C PHE A 780 8.54 16.00 55.07
N MET A 781 8.76 14.69 54.96
CA MET A 781 10.07 14.09 55.25
C MET A 781 11.03 14.22 54.06
N GLU A 782 10.55 14.31 52.82
CA GLU A 782 11.41 14.36 51.62
C GLU A 782 11.74 15.78 51.15
N ASP A 783 10.83 16.74 51.29
CA ASP A 783 11.09 18.16 50.92
C ASP A 783 12.23 18.79 51.74
N SER A 784 12.59 18.16 52.87
CA SER A 784 13.76 18.50 53.69
C SER A 784 15.04 17.81 53.22
N VAL A 785 14.97 16.59 52.68
CA VAL A 785 16.13 15.83 52.19
C VAL A 785 16.58 16.35 50.82
N ASP A 786 15.66 16.69 49.91
CA ASP A 786 16.01 17.27 48.60
C ASP A 786 16.56 18.71 48.71
N ARG A 787 16.14 19.46 49.73
CA ARG A 787 16.75 20.77 50.02
C ARG A 787 18.14 20.63 50.67
N LEU A 788 18.37 19.58 51.43
CA LEU A 788 19.68 19.27 52.03
C LEU A 788 20.67 18.75 50.97
N SER A 789 20.24 17.90 50.04
CA SER A 789 21.09 17.41 48.94
C SER A 789 21.46 18.51 47.95
N LEU A 790 20.54 19.43 47.62
CA LEU A 790 20.83 20.61 46.79
C LEU A 790 21.75 21.64 47.49
N MET A 791 21.84 21.62 48.82
CA MET A 791 22.78 22.44 49.58
C MET A 791 24.16 21.77 49.70
N GLU A 792 24.23 20.43 49.78
CA GLU A 792 25.49 19.68 49.83
C GLU A 792 26.18 19.58 48.44
N GLU A 793 25.41 19.48 47.34
CA GLU A 793 25.98 19.52 45.98
C GLU A 793 26.49 20.91 45.56
N GLY A 794 26.02 21.97 46.21
CA GLY A 794 26.50 23.34 46.00
C GLY A 794 27.88 23.63 46.60
N GLU A 795 28.34 22.84 47.57
CA GLU A 795 29.63 23.03 48.24
C GLU A 795 30.75 22.12 47.69
N ILE A 796 30.41 21.03 46.98
CA ILE A 796 31.40 20.08 46.45
C ILE A 796 31.94 20.48 45.06
N ASN A 797 31.21 21.30 44.29
CA ASN A 797 31.62 21.71 42.94
C ASN A 797 32.50 22.99 42.87
N ASN A 798 32.93 23.56 44.01
CA ASN A 798 33.76 24.78 44.04
C ASN A 798 35.28 24.55 44.16
N ASN A 799 35.77 23.30 44.16
CA ASN A 799 37.21 23.02 44.29
C ASN A 799 37.94 22.56 43.03
N ASN A 800 37.27 22.45 41.88
CA ASN A 800 37.94 22.15 40.62
C ASN A 800 37.51 23.16 39.54
N ASN A 801 38.17 24.32 39.51
CA ASN A 801 38.47 25.10 38.30
C ASN A 801 39.18 26.41 38.68
N GLN A 802 40.45 26.31 39.09
CA GLN A 802 41.41 27.40 38.91
C GLN A 802 42.22 27.10 37.65
N LEU A 803 41.94 27.82 36.56
CA LEU A 803 42.94 28.48 35.71
C LEU A 803 42.27 29.08 34.45
N ASN A 804 42.59 30.36 34.23
CA ASN A 804 42.43 31.19 33.03
C ASN A 804 41.13 31.98 32.81
N GLN A 805 41.13 33.18 33.41
CA GLN A 805 41.10 34.52 32.76
C GLN A 805 40.29 34.66 31.46
N LYS A 806 39.55 35.73 31.15
CA LYS A 806 39.22 37.06 31.71
C LYS A 806 38.22 37.64 30.69
N GLY A 807 37.16 38.35 31.11
CA GLY A 807 36.42 39.23 30.19
C GLY A 807 34.94 39.47 30.48
N THR A 808 34.70 40.49 31.31
CA THR A 808 33.54 41.41 31.31
C THR A 808 32.13 40.86 31.57
N SER A 809 31.75 41.05 32.83
CA SER A 809 30.41 41.31 33.36
C SER A 809 29.70 42.47 32.66
N GLU A 810 28.45 42.28 32.24
CA GLU A 810 27.34 43.22 32.42
C GLU A 810 26.02 42.52 32.08
N GLN A 811 24.95 42.87 32.81
CA GLN A 811 23.57 42.35 32.70
C GLN A 811 23.28 41.02 33.40
N LEU A 812 23.09 41.07 34.73
CA LEU A 812 22.02 40.38 35.47
C LEU A 812 22.02 40.90 36.93
N LYS A 813 21.85 42.23 37.07
CA LYS A 813 21.45 42.89 38.32
C LYS A 813 20.20 43.69 38.02
N CYS A 814 19.05 43.05 38.08
CA CYS A 814 17.77 43.70 38.36
C CYS A 814 16.75 42.62 38.74
N PHE A 815 15.89 42.96 39.69
CA PHE A 815 14.85 42.13 40.30
C PHE A 815 15.30 41.19 41.45
N SER A 816 15.93 41.80 42.46
CA SER A 816 15.58 41.45 43.84
C SER A 816 15.14 42.72 44.60
N LYS A 817 13.93 42.63 45.17
CA LYS A 817 13.24 43.52 46.13
C LYS A 817 11.98 44.20 45.60
N LYS A 818 10.83 43.65 46.01
CA LYS A 818 9.76 44.39 46.69
C LYS A 818 8.89 43.40 47.49
N ARG A 819 8.87 43.59 48.81
CA ARG A 819 7.92 42.99 49.76
C ARG A 819 6.65 43.86 49.83
N MET A 820 5.60 43.22 50.37
CA MET A 820 4.40 43.74 51.06
C MET A 820 3.12 43.94 50.22
N PRO A 821 1.90 43.96 50.82
CA PRO A 821 1.35 43.19 51.97
C PRO A 821 -0.17 42.82 51.84
N TYR A 822 -0.74 42.12 52.86
CA TYR A 822 -2.18 41.84 53.14
C TYR A 822 -2.90 40.77 52.28
N CYS A 823 -3.79 39.90 52.80
CA CYS A 823 -4.81 40.09 53.84
C CYS A 823 -5.06 38.82 54.70
N LYS A 824 -4.88 38.95 56.03
CA LYS A 824 -5.65 38.21 57.04
C LYS A 824 -6.97 38.94 57.23
N ALA A 825 -8.07 38.43 56.67
CA ALA A 825 -9.44 38.81 57.06
C ALA A 825 -10.47 37.91 56.38
N ALA A 826 -10.82 36.76 56.98
CA ALA A 826 -12.12 36.10 56.81
C ALA A 826 -12.23 34.87 57.74
N SER A 827 -12.08 35.08 59.05
CA SER A 827 -12.47 34.09 60.06
C SER A 827 -13.40 34.77 61.06
N LYS A 828 -14.66 34.96 60.63
CA LYS A 828 -15.87 35.18 61.43
C LYS A 828 -16.98 35.63 60.49
N ILE A 829 -17.63 34.67 59.85
CA ILE A 829 -19.02 34.83 59.40
C ILE A 829 -19.83 33.78 60.16
N SER A 830 -20.88 34.26 60.80
CA SER A 830 -21.64 33.61 61.85
C SER A 830 -22.47 32.43 61.33
N LEU A 831 -22.56 31.40 62.16
CA LEU A 831 -23.45 30.23 62.07
C LEU A 831 -24.96 30.55 61.96
N GLN A 832 -25.35 31.82 61.85
CA GLN A 832 -26.73 32.28 61.70
C GLN A 832 -27.13 32.65 60.25
N GLN A 833 -26.19 32.73 59.31
CA GLN A 833 -26.51 32.95 57.88
C GLN A 833 -26.71 31.65 57.08
N LEU A 834 -26.08 30.54 57.49
CA LEU A 834 -26.25 29.22 56.86
C LEU A 834 -27.62 28.57 57.16
N SER A 835 -28.25 28.90 58.30
CA SER A 835 -29.58 28.38 58.65
C SER A 835 -30.72 29.05 57.87
N LYS A 836 -30.52 30.28 57.35
CA LYS A 836 -31.51 30.96 56.50
C LYS A 836 -31.51 30.46 55.06
N GLN A 837 -30.36 30.03 54.52
CA GLN A 837 -30.28 29.45 53.17
C GLN A 837 -30.79 28.00 53.09
N ALA A 838 -30.71 27.24 54.18
CA ALA A 838 -31.27 25.88 54.25
C ALA A 838 -32.81 25.85 54.18
N ASN A 839 -33.49 26.82 54.82
CA ASN A 839 -34.96 26.89 54.80
C ASN A 839 -35.52 27.31 53.43
N THR A 840 -34.79 28.09 52.63
CA THR A 840 -35.18 28.43 51.25
C THR A 840 -35.05 27.27 50.26
N LEU A 841 -34.14 26.32 50.52
CA LEU A 841 -33.98 25.09 49.72
C LEU A 841 -35.03 24.01 50.05
N GLN A 842 -35.67 24.08 51.21
CA GLN A 842 -36.75 23.17 51.60
C GLN A 842 -38.10 23.57 50.97
N LEU A 843 -38.34 24.88 50.79
CA LEU A 843 -39.51 25.41 50.08
C LEU A 843 -39.48 25.14 48.57
N SER A 844 -38.30 25.11 47.93
CA SER A 844 -38.17 24.77 46.51
C SER A 844 -38.39 23.27 46.24
N LYS A 845 -38.01 22.38 47.16
CA LYS A 845 -38.31 20.94 47.06
C LYS A 845 -39.81 20.62 47.17
N GLN A 846 -40.56 21.36 48.00
CA GLN A 846 -42.02 21.21 48.07
C GLN A 846 -42.72 21.74 46.81
N ALA A 847 -42.24 22.83 46.20
CA ALA A 847 -42.77 23.33 44.93
C ALA A 847 -42.56 22.33 43.76
N ILE A 848 -41.38 21.70 43.68
CA ILE A 848 -41.06 20.71 42.62
C ILE A 848 -41.89 19.42 42.78
N LEU A 849 -42.14 18.97 44.01
CA LEU A 849 -43.02 17.81 44.28
C LEU A 849 -44.50 18.07 43.95
N THR A 850 -44.94 19.33 44.00
CA THR A 850 -46.32 19.72 43.65
C THR A 850 -46.51 19.77 42.13
N VAL A 851 -45.49 20.20 41.38
CA VAL A 851 -45.47 20.18 39.90
C VAL A 851 -45.32 18.75 39.35
N TYR A 852 -44.56 17.88 40.03
CA TYR A 852 -44.47 16.46 39.63
C TYR A 852 -45.79 15.69 39.86
N ARG A 853 -46.54 16.03 40.92
CA ARG A 853 -47.86 15.44 41.18
C ARG A 853 -48.93 15.88 40.18
N SER A 854 -48.92 17.12 39.70
CA SER A 854 -49.84 17.56 38.65
C SER A 854 -49.50 16.96 37.27
N TYR A 855 -48.23 16.70 36.98
CA TYR A 855 -47.79 16.05 35.73
C TYR A 855 -48.17 14.56 35.67
N CYS A 856 -48.12 13.84 36.79
CA CYS A 856 -48.56 12.44 36.85
C CYS A 856 -50.08 12.27 36.71
N ILE A 857 -50.88 13.21 37.21
CA ILE A 857 -52.36 13.19 37.08
C ILE A 857 -52.80 13.46 35.63
N LEU A 858 -52.06 14.30 34.88
CA LEU A 858 -52.32 14.56 33.46
C LEU A 858 -51.98 13.37 32.56
N ARG A 859 -50.98 12.55 32.93
CA ARG A 859 -50.61 11.35 32.16
C ARG A 859 -51.63 10.22 32.34
N SER A 860 -52.20 10.05 33.54
CA SER A 860 -53.24 9.04 33.79
C SER A 860 -54.59 9.36 33.11
N LEU A 861 -54.89 10.65 32.87
CA LEU A 861 -56.09 11.07 32.13
C LEU A 861 -55.99 10.78 30.62
N LYS A 862 -54.77 10.85 30.05
CA LYS A 862 -54.52 10.53 28.63
C LYS A 862 -54.55 9.02 28.35
N GLU A 863 -54.18 8.20 29.32
CA GLU A 863 -54.26 6.73 29.22
C GLU A 863 -55.71 6.21 29.39
N TRP A 864 -56.58 6.93 30.11
CA TRP A 864 -58.01 6.58 30.20
C TRP A 864 -58.83 6.96 28.95
N GLN A 865 -58.37 7.93 28.16
CA GLN A 865 -59.05 8.35 26.93
C GLN A 865 -58.80 7.40 25.75
N LEU A 866 -57.70 6.64 25.77
CA LEU A 866 -57.34 5.59 24.80
C LEU A 866 -57.97 4.22 25.09
N LEU A 867 -58.68 4.09 26.22
CA LEU A 867 -59.41 2.87 26.62
C LEU A 867 -60.94 3.02 26.46
N LEU A 868 -61.42 4.19 26.05
CA LEU A 868 -62.83 4.52 25.82
C LEU A 868 -63.14 4.98 24.38
N GLU A 869 -62.15 4.99 23.49
CA GLU A 869 -62.27 4.93 22.03
C GLU A 869 -61.94 3.51 21.56
#